data_AF-A0A2E2EHJ5-F1
#
_entry.id   AF-A0A2E2EHJ5-F1
#
_cell.length_a   1.000
_cell.length_b   1.000
_cell.length_c   1.000
_cell.angle_alpha   90.00
_cell.angle_beta   90.00
_cell.angle_gamma   90.00
#
_symmetry.space_group_name_H-M   'P 1'
#
loop_
_entity.id
_entity.type
_entity.pdbx_description
1 polymer ?
#
loop_
_entity_poly.entity_id
_entity_poly.type
_entity_poly.pdbx_seq_one_letter_code
_entity_poly.pdbx_strand_id
1 'polypeptide(L)'
;MNYLLLIILLFSTACSFKSDNKKKENSTTSTREPQTGIPEDELKKLDSDGDKISDYDEIQYGYDRHIANLPKLRVNFLQDYNITVNFDNETNFVMDTKIARDNPDFKYRVGNLFLKENSYDNAAKLGRFSGVSWGEIKQQDFTWIKYPEIDKDFYFKKAREYRYWSKSNIKDSTISLENTLKLMDSPLFESIEEVELNFYYYSYSKESYVLLHTEKLDRVFQSGTREDFQIKIMNPPAELIEDTYFRHGEFIISEVKDFFIPSMKMKYSDLLASVKAKTIPIYKTTPFEFDLNYVAIKKNGEKFIDILTKLYSDKFTVSEDSLTQVEQFTTNLPDYSYLHEVNKEDKLGKWFIMTNKIKDHYLKHNFTANDAITLSYLTGTELSKRVDEKVYSFSKEVKSKDNGKLYALGNITNNSEMEISIFLNELEGVDLNVKDGSFAYRPPNCRNCTGTNWSVSSEFQINSFSNFNRQWFVKSIDEAKSSFEILINNKVLNLEELIALNHLTLEFKGDESYKYLHIILKDLNELEVIEAGKENVAFIRMLPIKVGEIGEGVQINSMGGHNIDKVFHAGLICLQESAKRKIPLAVTSWKFDEWQKKVPWGQPDRRTGYKPSKGQIKKYWTGTIVDLISTITNNYN
;
A
#
# COMPACT_ATOMS: atom_id res chain seq x y z
N MET A 1 3.62 -40.17 -44.65
CA MET A 1 3.73 -39.25 -43.49
C MET A 1 4.62 -39.76 -42.34
N ASN A 2 5.28 -40.91 -42.45
CA ASN A 2 6.14 -41.46 -41.37
C ASN A 2 7.66 -41.27 -41.60
N TYR A 3 8.10 -40.78 -42.76
CA TYR A 3 9.53 -40.55 -43.04
C TYR A 3 10.02 -39.14 -42.67
N LEU A 4 9.11 -38.16 -42.57
CA LEU A 4 9.46 -36.79 -42.17
C LEU A 4 9.77 -36.69 -40.66
N LEU A 5 9.09 -37.51 -39.85
CA LEU A 5 9.29 -37.59 -38.40
C LEU A 5 10.63 -38.24 -38.02
N LEU A 6 11.13 -39.16 -38.86
CA LEU A 6 12.42 -39.83 -38.63
C LEU A 6 13.62 -38.90 -38.96
N ILE A 7 13.44 -37.97 -39.91
CA ILE A 7 14.45 -36.98 -40.27
C ILE A 7 14.56 -35.87 -39.21
N ILE A 8 13.45 -35.49 -38.58
CA ILE A 8 13.45 -34.48 -37.50
C ILE A 8 14.07 -35.03 -36.21
N LEU A 9 13.93 -36.33 -35.93
CA LEU A 9 14.61 -37.00 -34.81
C LEU A 9 16.12 -37.21 -35.02
N LEU A 10 16.61 -37.16 -36.28
CA LEU A 10 18.03 -37.28 -36.60
C LEU A 10 18.81 -35.96 -36.49
N PHE A 11 18.15 -34.81 -36.32
CA PHE A 11 18.81 -33.50 -36.15
C PHE A 11 18.89 -33.01 -34.70
N SER A 12 18.36 -33.77 -33.73
CA SER A 12 18.47 -33.47 -32.30
C SER A 12 19.55 -34.33 -31.61
N THR A 13 20.77 -34.34 -32.15
CA THR A 13 21.95 -34.84 -31.43
C THR A 13 22.72 -33.66 -30.86
N ALA A 14 22.73 -33.59 -29.54
CA ALA A 14 23.53 -32.67 -28.74
C ALA A 14 24.98 -32.59 -29.24
N CYS A 15 25.50 -31.37 -29.30
CA CYS A 15 26.93 -31.13 -29.36
C CYS A 15 27.58 -31.64 -28.07
N SER A 16 27.95 -32.91 -28.05
CA SER A 16 28.91 -33.46 -27.11
C SER A 16 30.30 -32.98 -27.54
N PHE A 17 30.92 -32.14 -26.73
CA PHE A 17 32.34 -31.79 -26.87
C PHE A 17 33.17 -33.06 -26.67
N LYS A 18 33.71 -33.57 -27.77
CA LYS A 18 34.64 -34.69 -27.81
C LYS A 18 36.05 -34.13 -27.56
N SER A 19 36.59 -34.33 -26.35
CA SER A 19 38.00 -34.10 -26.09
C SER A 19 38.83 -35.23 -26.73
N ASP A 20 39.98 -34.86 -27.29
CA ASP A 20 40.86 -35.77 -28.02
C ASP A 20 41.41 -36.89 -27.13
N ASN A 21 41.12 -38.12 -27.54
CA ASN A 21 41.67 -39.34 -26.97
C ASN A 21 43.15 -39.50 -27.35
N LYS A 22 44.07 -39.18 -26.44
CA LYS A 22 45.37 -39.85 -26.36
C LYS A 22 45.31 -40.97 -25.31
N LYS A 23 45.37 -42.20 -25.82
CA LYS A 23 45.45 -43.46 -25.07
C LYS A 23 46.52 -43.41 -23.96
N LYS A 24 46.12 -43.80 -22.74
CA LYS A 24 46.90 -44.68 -21.87
C LYS A 24 45.96 -45.65 -21.15
N GLU A 25 46.34 -46.91 -21.17
CA GLU A 25 45.61 -48.08 -20.70
C GLU A 25 45.59 -48.22 -19.17
N ASN A 26 44.45 -48.71 -18.70
CA ASN A 26 44.19 -49.65 -17.59
C ASN A 26 44.44 -49.31 -16.11
N SER A 27 43.35 -49.60 -15.38
CA SER A 27 43.20 -50.15 -14.03
C SER A 27 43.64 -49.30 -12.84
N THR A 28 42.66 -48.68 -12.16
CA THR A 28 42.21 -49.10 -10.82
C THR A 28 41.02 -48.25 -10.40
N THR A 29 40.11 -48.84 -9.64
CA THR A 29 38.98 -48.20 -8.96
C THR A 29 39.52 -47.08 -8.09
N SER A 30 39.46 -45.84 -8.58
CA SER A 30 39.79 -44.65 -7.80
C SER A 30 38.59 -44.34 -6.91
N THR A 31 38.64 -44.83 -5.68
CA THR A 31 38.18 -44.03 -4.54
C THR A 31 38.79 -42.64 -4.71
N ARG A 32 37.94 -41.61 -4.78
CA ARG A 32 38.39 -40.22 -4.66
C ARG A 32 39.00 -40.09 -3.26
N GLU A 33 40.32 -40.17 -3.17
CA GLU A 33 41.02 -39.64 -2.00
C GLU A 33 40.73 -38.13 -1.96
N PRO A 34 40.20 -37.58 -0.86
CA PRO A 34 39.99 -36.16 -0.74
C PRO A 34 41.35 -35.45 -0.75
N GLN A 35 41.52 -34.50 -1.67
CA GLN A 35 42.68 -33.62 -1.75
C GLN A 35 42.68 -32.60 -0.61
N THR A 36 42.76 -33.07 0.63
CA THR A 36 43.08 -32.23 1.78
C THR A 36 44.49 -32.65 2.19
N GLY A 37 45.45 -31.72 2.18
CA GLY A 37 46.82 -31.99 2.65
C GLY A 37 46.91 -32.27 4.16
N ILE A 38 45.82 -32.74 4.77
CA ILE A 38 45.62 -32.98 6.21
C ILE A 38 45.39 -34.49 6.38
N PRO A 39 46.14 -35.19 7.24
CA PRO A 39 45.95 -36.62 7.50
C PRO A 39 44.53 -36.96 8.00
N GLU A 40 44.02 -38.14 7.63
CA GLU A 40 42.67 -38.60 8.03
C GLU A 40 42.44 -38.59 9.55
N ASP A 41 43.46 -38.99 10.33
CA ASP A 41 43.40 -39.02 11.80
C ASP A 41 43.28 -37.63 12.44
N GLU A 42 43.71 -36.59 11.73
CA GLU A 42 43.51 -35.20 12.13
C GLU A 42 42.12 -34.71 11.73
N LEU A 43 41.63 -35.06 10.54
CA LEU A 43 40.28 -34.71 10.09
C LEU A 43 39.19 -35.26 11.01
N LYS A 44 39.34 -36.47 11.55
CA LYS A 44 38.40 -37.06 12.52
C LYS A 44 38.30 -36.31 13.85
N LYS A 45 39.28 -35.45 14.16
CA LYS A 45 39.32 -34.64 15.39
C LYS A 45 38.92 -33.19 15.15
N LEU A 46 38.82 -32.79 13.90
CA LEU A 46 38.44 -31.45 13.49
C LEU A 46 36.93 -31.37 13.25
N ASP A 47 36.42 -30.21 13.57
CA ASP A 47 35.03 -29.77 13.38
C ASP A 47 35.20 -28.28 13.07
N SER A 48 35.44 -28.00 11.79
CA SER A 48 35.90 -26.69 11.32
C SER A 48 34.81 -25.62 11.42
N ASP A 49 33.55 -26.00 11.26
CA ASP A 49 32.39 -25.11 11.24
C ASP A 49 31.52 -25.18 12.52
N GLY A 50 31.78 -26.12 13.42
CA GLY A 50 31.15 -26.19 14.74
C GLY A 50 29.83 -26.94 14.78
N ASP A 51 29.44 -27.64 13.72
CA ASP A 51 28.16 -28.34 13.60
C ASP A 51 28.12 -29.70 14.33
N LYS A 52 29.21 -30.06 15.02
CA LYS A 52 29.39 -31.32 15.77
C LYS A 52 29.51 -32.56 14.89
N ILE A 53 29.68 -32.40 13.59
CA ILE A 53 30.07 -33.45 12.65
C ILE A 53 31.59 -33.30 12.44
N SER A 54 32.31 -34.40 12.27
CA SER A 54 33.75 -34.31 12.01
C SER A 54 34.01 -33.97 10.55
N ASP A 55 35.05 -33.19 10.26
CA ASP A 55 35.46 -32.84 8.89
C ASP A 55 35.65 -34.11 8.02
N TYR A 56 36.04 -35.23 8.63
CA TYR A 56 36.15 -36.52 7.96
C TYR A 56 34.80 -37.06 7.52
N ASP A 57 33.82 -37.08 8.42
CA ASP A 57 32.48 -37.62 8.15
C ASP A 57 31.75 -36.79 7.11
N GLU A 58 31.88 -35.46 7.15
CA GLU A 58 31.32 -34.56 6.14
C GLU A 58 31.82 -34.89 4.73
N ILE A 59 33.13 -35.08 4.57
CA ILE A 59 33.73 -35.47 3.30
C ILE A 59 33.21 -36.83 2.83
N GLN A 60 33.05 -37.79 3.73
CA GLN A 60 32.51 -39.12 3.40
C GLN A 60 31.05 -39.05 2.93
N TYR A 61 30.25 -38.18 3.53
CA TYR A 61 28.85 -37.96 3.13
C TYR A 61 28.69 -37.00 1.94
N GLY A 62 29.78 -36.38 1.48
CA GLY A 62 29.78 -35.45 0.34
C GLY A 62 29.37 -34.02 0.70
N TYR A 63 29.43 -33.66 1.98
CA TYR A 63 29.25 -32.29 2.48
C TYR A 63 30.55 -31.48 2.42
N ASP A 64 30.42 -30.17 2.58
CA ASP A 64 31.55 -29.25 2.64
C ASP A 64 31.92 -28.95 4.09
N ARG A 65 33.14 -29.34 4.49
CA ARG A 65 33.69 -29.14 5.84
C ARG A 65 33.81 -27.69 6.31
N HIS A 66 33.51 -26.74 5.44
CA HIS A 66 33.57 -25.32 5.74
C HIS A 66 32.19 -24.68 5.83
N ILE A 67 31.11 -25.45 5.69
CA ILE A 67 29.73 -24.96 5.70
C ILE A 67 28.91 -25.80 6.68
N ALA A 68 28.52 -25.18 7.79
CA ALA A 68 27.82 -25.89 8.87
C ALA A 68 26.51 -26.51 8.40
N ASN A 69 26.33 -27.79 8.71
CA ASN A 69 25.11 -28.52 8.41
C ASN A 69 24.09 -28.28 9.53
N LEU A 70 23.08 -27.45 9.24
CA LEU A 70 22.00 -27.15 10.17
C LEU A 70 20.65 -27.61 9.62
N PRO A 71 19.67 -27.98 10.49
CA PRO A 71 18.30 -28.20 10.06
C PRO A 71 17.72 -26.92 9.43
N LYS A 72 17.49 -26.94 8.11
CA LYS A 72 16.93 -25.78 7.39
C LYS A 72 15.40 -25.84 7.45
N LEU A 73 14.79 -24.78 7.98
CA LEU A 73 13.32 -24.65 8.03
C LEU A 73 12.83 -23.67 6.97
N ARG A 74 11.79 -24.07 6.24
CA ARG A 74 10.99 -23.15 5.42
C ARG A 74 9.70 -22.88 6.17
N VAL A 75 9.63 -21.70 6.77
CA VAL A 75 8.46 -21.24 7.51
C VAL A 75 7.75 -20.20 6.65
N ASN A 76 6.53 -20.50 6.24
CA ASN A 76 5.68 -19.57 5.51
C ASN A 76 4.50 -19.22 6.40
N PHE A 77 4.55 -18.00 6.94
CA PHE A 77 3.43 -17.38 7.62
C PHE A 77 2.46 -16.90 6.55
N LEU A 78 1.28 -17.51 6.53
CA LEU A 78 0.29 -17.25 5.50
C LEU A 78 -0.42 -15.94 5.78
N GLN A 79 -0.92 -15.30 4.72
CA GLN A 79 -1.79 -14.12 4.84
C GLN A 79 -3.13 -14.43 5.51
N ASP A 80 -3.42 -15.70 5.76
CA ASP A 80 -4.67 -16.19 6.30
C ASP A 80 -4.70 -16.09 7.84
N TYR A 81 -5.19 -14.96 8.32
CA TYR A 81 -5.53 -14.74 9.72
C TYR A 81 -6.95 -14.21 9.90
N ASN A 82 -7.46 -14.41 11.12
CA ASN A 82 -8.75 -13.90 11.55
C ASN A 82 -8.58 -13.06 12.84
N ILE A 83 -9.10 -11.83 12.84
CA ILE A 83 -9.21 -10.98 14.01
C ILE A 83 -10.69 -10.87 14.40
N THR A 84 -11.02 -11.35 15.60
CA THR A 84 -12.35 -11.20 16.20
C THR A 84 -12.25 -10.27 17.39
N VAL A 85 -13.11 -9.25 17.45
CA VAL A 85 -13.20 -8.33 18.59
C VAL A 85 -14.66 -8.26 19.04
N ASN A 86 -14.92 -8.58 20.30
CA ASN A 86 -16.22 -8.45 20.93
C ASN A 86 -16.24 -7.19 21.79
N PHE A 87 -17.27 -6.38 21.65
CA PHE A 87 -17.42 -5.13 22.38
C PHE A 87 -18.40 -5.27 23.54
N ASP A 88 -18.33 -4.36 24.52
CA ASP A 88 -19.21 -4.35 25.69
C ASP A 88 -20.71 -4.22 25.35
N ASN A 89 -21.03 -3.64 24.19
CA ASN A 89 -22.39 -3.47 23.68
C ASN A 89 -22.94 -4.72 22.97
N GLU A 90 -22.29 -5.88 23.12
CA GLU A 90 -22.61 -7.17 22.48
C GLU A 90 -22.47 -7.18 20.94
N THR A 91 -21.93 -6.13 20.35
CA THR A 91 -21.55 -6.14 18.92
C THR A 91 -20.20 -6.84 18.74
N ASN A 92 -19.97 -7.40 17.55
CA ASN A 92 -18.72 -8.04 17.20
C ASN A 92 -18.15 -7.47 15.90
N PHE A 93 -16.83 -7.43 15.85
CA PHE A 93 -16.05 -7.22 14.64
C PHE A 93 -15.37 -8.52 14.24
N VAL A 94 -15.46 -8.86 12.96
CA VAL A 94 -14.74 -10.00 12.39
C VAL A 94 -14.03 -9.56 11.12
N MET A 95 -12.73 -9.81 11.09
CA MET A 95 -11.88 -9.65 9.94
C MET A 95 -11.25 -10.99 9.60
N ASP A 96 -11.83 -11.67 8.62
CA ASP A 96 -11.31 -12.92 8.08
C ASP A 96 -10.71 -12.68 6.70
N THR A 97 -9.39 -12.76 6.62
CA THR A 97 -8.63 -12.55 5.38
C THR A 97 -8.81 -13.70 4.38
N LYS A 98 -9.30 -14.87 4.81
CA LYS A 98 -9.52 -16.03 3.93
C LYS A 98 -10.65 -15.82 2.96
N ILE A 99 -11.68 -15.06 3.36
CA ILE A 99 -12.85 -14.77 2.52
C ILE A 99 -12.43 -14.03 1.24
N ALA A 100 -11.31 -13.29 1.30
CA ALA A 100 -10.77 -12.64 0.12
C ALA A 100 -10.24 -13.63 -0.93
N ARG A 101 -9.96 -14.90 -0.60
CA ARG A 101 -9.50 -15.91 -1.59
C ARG A 101 -10.52 -16.19 -2.69
N ASP A 102 -11.81 -16.00 -2.41
CA ASP A 102 -12.88 -16.16 -3.39
C ASP A 102 -12.97 -14.95 -4.35
N ASN A 103 -12.22 -13.87 -4.09
CA ASN A 103 -12.09 -12.74 -4.99
C ASN A 103 -11.04 -13.04 -6.10
N PRO A 104 -11.40 -12.96 -7.40
CA PRO A 104 -10.47 -13.14 -8.50
C PRO A 104 -9.23 -12.22 -8.46
N ASP A 105 -9.34 -11.06 -7.82
CA ASP A 105 -8.25 -10.09 -7.69
C ASP A 105 -7.31 -10.38 -6.51
N PHE A 106 -7.59 -11.41 -5.71
CA PHE A 106 -6.79 -11.75 -4.53
C PHE A 106 -5.41 -12.25 -4.90
N LYS A 107 -4.40 -11.50 -4.47
CA LYS A 107 -2.99 -11.89 -4.59
C LYS A 107 -2.54 -12.52 -3.28
N TYR A 108 -2.21 -13.81 -3.34
CA TYR A 108 -1.64 -14.54 -2.21
C TYR A 108 -0.27 -13.95 -1.83
N ARG A 109 -0.09 -13.62 -0.56
CA ARG A 109 1.19 -13.12 -0.03
C ARG A 109 1.68 -14.01 1.10
N VAL A 110 2.99 -14.08 1.25
CA VAL A 110 3.68 -14.86 2.29
C VAL A 110 4.58 -13.90 3.05
N GLY A 111 4.71 -14.12 4.36
CA GLY A 111 5.60 -13.33 5.20
C GLY A 111 7.06 -13.37 4.71
N ASN A 112 7.79 -12.28 4.92
CA ASN A 112 9.18 -12.15 4.52
C ASN A 112 10.10 -12.13 5.75
N LEU A 113 11.31 -12.67 5.58
CA LEU A 113 12.36 -12.60 6.61
C LEU A 113 12.72 -11.14 6.89
N PHE A 114 12.84 -10.78 8.17
CA PHE A 114 13.14 -9.41 8.58
C PHE A 114 14.50 -8.93 8.04
N LEU A 115 15.52 -9.80 8.05
CA LEU A 115 16.82 -9.48 7.44
C LEU A 115 16.73 -9.20 5.93
N LYS A 116 15.85 -9.89 5.20
CA LYS A 116 15.66 -9.63 3.77
C LYS A 116 15.14 -8.21 3.56
N GLU A 117 14.09 -7.82 4.27
CA GLU A 117 13.53 -6.47 4.19
C GLU A 117 14.57 -5.42 4.62
N ASN A 118 15.27 -5.63 5.74
CA ASN A 118 16.32 -4.73 6.23
C ASN A 118 17.46 -4.58 5.20
N SER A 119 17.90 -5.67 4.58
CA SER A 119 18.93 -5.63 3.53
C SER A 119 18.46 -4.87 2.29
N TYR A 120 17.20 -5.07 1.89
CA TYR A 120 16.62 -4.42 0.72
C TYR A 120 16.44 -2.91 0.95
N ASP A 121 16.01 -2.51 2.14
CA ASP A 121 15.86 -1.10 2.51
C ASP A 121 17.21 -0.39 2.59
N ASN A 122 18.24 -1.04 3.17
CA ASN A 122 19.59 -0.50 3.15
C ASN A 122 20.18 -0.44 1.73
N ALA A 123 19.86 -1.41 0.87
CA ALA A 123 20.23 -1.38 -0.54
C ALA A 123 19.58 -0.19 -1.26
N ALA A 124 18.30 0.10 -1.02
CA ALA A 124 17.64 1.28 -1.61
C ALA A 124 18.20 2.59 -1.04
N LYS A 125 18.42 2.68 0.28
CA LYS A 125 18.94 3.87 0.95
C LYS A 125 20.34 4.30 0.47
N LEU A 126 21.22 3.33 0.21
CA LEU A 126 22.62 3.57 -0.15
C LEU A 126 22.95 3.22 -1.61
N GLY A 127 21.99 2.67 -2.36
CA GLY A 127 22.20 1.99 -3.63
C GLY A 127 22.84 2.84 -4.73
N ARG A 128 22.71 4.17 -4.60
CA ARG A 128 23.33 5.16 -5.46
C ARG A 128 24.86 5.18 -5.43
N PHE A 129 25.51 4.82 -4.32
CA PHE A 129 26.93 5.17 -4.11
C PHE A 129 27.94 4.02 -4.17
N SER A 130 27.54 2.77 -3.97
CA SER A 130 28.57 1.73 -3.73
C SER A 130 28.18 0.27 -4.00
N GLY A 131 26.90 -0.08 -4.19
CA GLY A 131 26.50 -1.49 -4.13
C GLY A 131 26.85 -2.15 -2.78
N VAL A 132 27.19 -1.34 -1.76
CA VAL A 132 27.61 -1.77 -0.43
C VAL A 132 26.93 -0.88 0.59
N SER A 133 26.26 -1.50 1.55
CA SER A 133 25.62 -0.85 2.68
C SER A 133 26.18 -1.37 4.00
N TRP A 134 26.08 -0.56 5.05
CA TRP A 134 26.32 -1.00 6.42
C TRP A 134 25.04 -0.80 7.21
N GLY A 135 24.71 -1.80 8.04
CA GLY A 135 23.52 -1.79 8.89
C GLY A 135 23.82 -2.44 10.22
N GLU A 136 22.89 -2.33 11.17
CA GLU A 136 22.90 -3.19 12.34
C GLU A 136 22.20 -4.49 11.94
N ILE A 137 22.94 -5.61 11.90
CA ILE A 137 22.36 -6.95 11.73
C ILE A 137 22.32 -7.60 13.09
N LYS A 138 21.11 -7.74 13.63
CA LYS A 138 20.89 -8.43 14.91
C LYS A 138 20.66 -9.91 14.65
N GLN A 139 20.98 -10.72 15.65
CA GLN A 139 20.80 -12.16 15.54
C GLN A 139 19.34 -12.57 15.26
N GLN A 140 18.40 -11.82 15.83
CA GLN A 140 16.96 -12.05 15.64
C GLN A 140 16.49 -11.77 14.20
N ASP A 141 17.22 -10.96 13.43
CA ASP A 141 16.83 -10.62 12.05
C ASP A 141 16.87 -11.86 11.13
N PHE A 142 17.71 -12.85 11.48
CA PHE A 142 17.83 -14.13 10.78
C PHE A 142 16.67 -15.10 11.05
N THR A 143 15.86 -14.85 12.08
CA THR A 143 14.78 -15.75 12.53
C THR A 143 13.40 -15.11 12.50
N TRP A 144 13.33 -13.78 12.54
CA TRP A 144 12.09 -13.02 12.52
C TRP A 144 11.47 -12.98 11.13
N ILE A 145 10.18 -13.30 11.06
CA ILE A 145 9.39 -13.27 9.84
C ILE A 145 8.21 -12.33 10.05
N LYS A 146 8.12 -11.30 9.21
CA LYS A 146 7.03 -10.33 9.24
C LYS A 146 5.82 -10.95 8.53
N TYR A 147 4.65 -10.90 9.16
CA TYR A 147 3.41 -11.31 8.49
C TYR A 147 3.15 -10.47 7.23
N PRO A 148 2.60 -11.09 6.17
CA PRO A 148 2.38 -10.38 4.93
C PRO A 148 1.32 -9.29 5.07
N GLU A 149 1.54 -8.17 4.39
CA GLU A 149 0.52 -7.14 4.24
C GLU A 149 -0.67 -7.71 3.47
N ILE A 150 -1.88 -7.35 3.86
CA ILE A 150 -3.09 -7.78 3.15
C ILE A 150 -3.43 -6.85 1.97
N ASP A 151 -4.43 -7.24 1.18
CA ASP A 151 -5.01 -6.37 0.17
C ASP A 151 -5.47 -5.04 0.80
N LYS A 152 -5.12 -3.92 0.15
CA LYS A 152 -5.32 -2.57 0.71
C LYS A 152 -6.80 -2.19 0.73
N ASP A 153 -7.56 -2.53 -0.31
CA ASP A 153 -8.99 -2.25 -0.36
C ASP A 153 -9.72 -3.02 0.75
N PHE A 154 -9.38 -4.30 0.93
CA PHE A 154 -9.92 -5.10 2.02
C PHE A 154 -9.57 -4.52 3.39
N TYR A 155 -8.31 -4.13 3.60
CA TYR A 155 -7.86 -3.47 4.83
C TYR A 155 -8.65 -2.18 5.10
N PHE A 156 -8.81 -1.30 4.11
CA PHE A 156 -9.54 -0.04 4.30
C PHE A 156 -11.02 -0.24 4.62
N LYS A 157 -11.68 -1.18 3.93
CA LYS A 157 -13.07 -1.55 4.24
C LYS A 157 -13.20 -2.00 5.70
N LYS A 158 -12.30 -2.88 6.15
CA LYS A 158 -12.30 -3.42 7.51
C LYS A 158 -11.89 -2.39 8.57
N ALA A 159 -10.94 -1.50 8.28
CA ALA A 159 -10.57 -0.41 9.18
C ALA A 159 -11.73 0.57 9.41
N ARG A 160 -12.51 0.88 8.36
CA ARG A 160 -13.72 1.71 8.48
C ARG A 160 -14.79 1.00 9.33
N GLU A 161 -15.04 -0.26 9.06
CA GLU A 161 -15.99 -1.11 9.80
C GLU A 161 -15.60 -1.20 11.29
N TYR A 162 -14.33 -1.46 11.58
CA TYR A 162 -13.80 -1.49 12.96
C TYR A 162 -14.07 -0.18 13.71
N ARG A 163 -13.77 0.97 13.10
CA ARG A 163 -13.98 2.28 13.73
C ARG A 163 -15.45 2.63 13.98
N TYR A 164 -16.38 2.05 13.23
CA TYR A 164 -17.80 2.22 13.51
C TYR A 164 -18.18 1.54 14.84
N TRP A 165 -17.59 0.37 15.12
CA TRP A 165 -17.85 -0.42 16.33
C TRP A 165 -16.97 -0.06 17.53
N SER A 166 -15.75 0.45 17.30
CA SER A 166 -14.78 0.86 18.34
C SER A 166 -15.19 2.08 19.17
N LYS A 167 -16.46 2.50 19.08
CA LYS A 167 -17.05 3.49 20.01
C LYS A 167 -17.33 2.91 21.39
N SER A 168 -17.41 1.59 21.48
CA SER A 168 -17.53 0.83 22.73
C SER A 168 -16.18 0.20 23.07
N ASN A 169 -15.92 -0.03 24.36
CA ASN A 169 -14.69 -0.69 24.79
C ASN A 169 -14.67 -2.16 24.35
N ILE A 170 -13.46 -2.68 24.15
CA ILE A 170 -13.21 -4.08 23.84
C ILE A 170 -13.46 -4.91 25.10
N LYS A 171 -14.36 -5.89 25.00
CA LYS A 171 -14.65 -6.87 26.05
C LYS A 171 -13.65 -8.02 26.00
N ASP A 172 -13.49 -8.61 24.82
CA ASP A 172 -12.56 -9.69 24.54
C ASP A 172 -12.19 -9.69 23.06
N SER A 173 -11.02 -10.26 22.73
CA SER A 173 -10.57 -10.36 21.34
C SER A 173 -9.76 -11.62 21.10
N THR A 174 -9.65 -12.04 19.85
CA THR A 174 -8.90 -13.23 19.47
C THR A 174 -8.24 -13.02 18.11
N ILE A 175 -6.97 -13.37 18.01
CA ILE A 175 -6.24 -13.43 16.74
C ILE A 175 -5.96 -14.90 16.45
N SER A 176 -6.47 -15.40 15.32
CA SER A 176 -6.18 -16.74 14.83
C SER A 176 -5.27 -16.66 13.61
N LEU A 177 -4.15 -17.36 13.65
CA LEU A 177 -3.09 -17.32 12.63
C LEU A 177 -2.94 -18.70 11.99
N GLU A 178 -2.95 -18.77 10.66
CA GLU A 178 -2.55 -19.99 9.94
C GLU A 178 -1.08 -19.95 9.54
N ASN A 179 -0.39 -21.03 9.86
CA ASN A 179 1.06 -21.12 9.73
C ASN A 179 1.41 -22.41 9.02
N THR A 180 2.49 -22.37 8.25
CA THR A 180 3.02 -23.57 7.62
C THR A 180 4.51 -23.67 7.86
N LEU A 181 4.96 -24.87 8.24
CA LEU A 181 6.35 -25.16 8.52
C LEU A 181 6.74 -26.42 7.75
N LYS A 182 7.89 -26.35 7.08
CA LYS A 182 8.52 -27.49 6.41
C LYS A 182 9.97 -27.59 6.85
N LEU A 183 10.35 -28.75 7.37
CA LEU A 183 11.75 -29.14 7.48
C LEU A 183 12.24 -29.51 6.08
N MET A 184 13.30 -28.85 5.61
CA MET A 184 13.86 -29.13 4.30
C MET A 184 14.53 -30.50 4.29
N ASP A 185 14.43 -31.20 3.15
CA ASP A 185 15.03 -32.52 2.96
C ASP A 185 16.52 -32.49 3.28
N SER A 186 16.94 -33.31 4.25
CA SER A 186 18.34 -33.44 4.66
C SER A 186 18.64 -34.88 5.04
N PRO A 187 19.76 -35.48 4.59
CA PRO A 187 20.17 -36.81 5.01
C PRO A 187 20.58 -36.89 6.50
N LEU A 188 20.88 -35.74 7.13
CA LEU A 188 21.33 -35.68 8.53
C LEU A 188 20.17 -35.46 9.52
N PHE A 189 19.09 -34.86 9.05
CA PHE A 189 17.98 -34.39 9.88
C PHE A 189 16.65 -34.94 9.35
N GLU A 190 16.28 -36.12 9.85
CA GLU A 190 15.04 -36.80 9.46
C GLU A 190 13.80 -36.16 10.10
N SER A 191 13.92 -35.62 11.32
CA SER A 191 12.82 -34.98 12.03
C SER A 191 13.27 -33.92 13.03
N ILE A 192 12.33 -33.09 13.48
CA ILE A 192 12.46 -32.18 14.62
C ILE A 192 11.23 -32.26 15.51
N GLU A 193 11.39 -31.93 16.79
CA GLU A 193 10.35 -32.04 17.82
C GLU A 193 10.31 -30.78 18.69
N GLU A 194 9.22 -30.61 19.47
CA GLU A 194 9.06 -29.54 20.46
C GLU A 194 9.31 -28.12 19.91
N VAL A 195 8.79 -27.82 18.72
CA VAL A 195 9.00 -26.51 18.08
C VAL A 195 8.36 -25.40 18.93
N GLU A 196 9.18 -24.42 19.35
CA GLU A 196 8.77 -23.25 20.12
C GLU A 196 8.72 -22.02 19.21
N LEU A 197 7.54 -21.40 19.12
CA LEU A 197 7.29 -20.20 18.33
C LEU A 197 7.04 -19.00 19.23
N ASN A 198 7.68 -17.88 18.92
CA ASN A 198 7.39 -16.59 19.54
C ASN A 198 6.64 -15.68 18.56
N PHE A 199 5.76 -14.86 19.10
CA PHE A 199 5.06 -13.81 18.38
C PHE A 199 5.35 -12.47 19.05
N TYR A 200 5.64 -11.45 18.26
CA TYR A 200 5.98 -10.11 18.69
C TYR A 200 5.09 -9.09 17.97
N TYR A 201 4.92 -7.92 18.57
CA TYR A 201 4.38 -6.74 17.88
C TYR A 201 5.19 -5.51 18.20
N TYR A 202 5.18 -4.51 17.31
CA TYR A 202 5.82 -3.24 17.56
C TYR A 202 4.93 -2.35 18.41
N SER A 203 5.40 -1.95 19.59
CA SER A 203 4.69 -1.02 20.47
C SER A 203 5.18 0.40 20.20
N TYR A 204 4.32 1.24 19.64
CA TYR A 204 4.63 2.65 19.39
C TYR A 204 4.80 3.45 20.68
N SER A 205 4.12 3.05 21.77
CA SER A 205 4.28 3.70 23.07
C SER A 205 5.65 3.44 23.71
N LYS A 206 6.29 2.31 23.38
CA LYS A 206 7.61 1.89 23.91
C LYS A 206 8.74 1.96 22.88
N GLU A 207 8.42 2.32 21.64
CA GLU A 207 9.34 2.34 20.49
C GLU A 207 10.16 1.04 20.35
N SER A 208 9.54 -0.11 20.61
CA SER A 208 10.22 -1.42 20.62
C SER A 208 9.28 -2.59 20.37
N TYR A 209 9.86 -3.71 19.90
CA TYR A 209 9.15 -4.97 19.74
C TYR A 209 8.91 -5.65 21.09
N VAL A 210 7.66 -6.02 21.36
CA VAL A 210 7.21 -6.65 22.61
C VAL A 210 6.72 -8.07 22.32
N LEU A 211 7.14 -9.03 23.16
CA LEU A 211 6.65 -10.41 23.09
C LEU A 211 5.15 -10.45 23.40
N LEU A 212 4.38 -10.96 22.44
CA LEU A 212 2.93 -11.11 22.48
C LEU A 212 2.51 -12.47 23.04
N HIS A 213 3.07 -13.54 22.48
CA HIS A 213 2.67 -14.92 22.77
C HIS A 213 3.82 -15.88 22.47
N THR A 214 3.87 -17.00 23.20
CA THR A 214 4.78 -18.12 22.91
C THR A 214 3.95 -19.40 22.81
N GLU A 215 4.08 -20.10 21.68
CA GLU A 215 3.37 -21.35 21.41
C GLU A 215 4.37 -22.50 21.33
N LYS A 216 4.07 -23.62 21.99
CA LYS A 216 4.84 -24.86 21.86
C LYS A 216 4.03 -25.89 21.10
N LEU A 217 4.57 -26.37 19.99
CA LEU A 217 3.90 -27.35 19.15
C LEU A 217 4.29 -28.75 19.61
N ASP A 218 3.33 -29.48 20.16
CA ASP A 218 3.47 -30.90 20.52
C ASP A 218 3.25 -31.77 19.27
N ARG A 219 4.20 -31.67 18.33
CA ARG A 219 4.21 -32.38 17.04
C ARG A 219 5.63 -32.74 16.62
N VAL A 220 5.73 -33.80 15.83
CA VAL A 220 6.99 -34.24 15.19
C VAL A 220 6.93 -33.82 13.73
N PHE A 221 7.83 -32.93 13.31
CA PHE A 221 7.91 -32.48 11.93
C PHE A 221 8.92 -33.34 11.17
N GLN A 222 8.43 -34.02 10.13
CA GLN A 222 9.25 -34.91 9.30
C GLN A 222 9.91 -34.13 8.15
N SER A 223 11.12 -34.54 7.79
CA SER A 223 11.86 -34.00 6.65
C SER A 223 11.04 -34.10 5.36
N GLY A 224 11.06 -33.05 4.55
CA GLY A 224 10.35 -33.00 3.26
C GLY A 224 8.85 -32.72 3.34
N THR A 225 8.24 -32.90 4.51
CA THR A 225 6.80 -32.76 4.71
C THR A 225 6.45 -31.33 5.11
N ARG A 226 5.45 -30.75 4.43
CA ARG A 226 4.87 -29.47 4.82
C ARG A 226 3.70 -29.73 5.77
N GLU A 227 3.75 -29.09 6.93
CA GLU A 227 2.68 -29.17 7.92
C GLU A 227 2.03 -27.81 8.14
N ASP A 228 0.70 -27.85 8.24
CA ASP A 228 -0.13 -26.68 8.49
C ASP A 228 -0.69 -26.75 9.92
N PHE A 229 -0.70 -25.61 10.60
CA PHE A 229 -1.23 -25.50 11.97
C PHE A 229 -1.79 -24.11 12.24
N GLN A 230 -2.74 -24.04 13.18
CA GLN A 230 -3.40 -22.81 13.57
C GLN A 230 -3.03 -22.44 15.00
N ILE A 231 -2.71 -21.17 15.23
CA ILE A 231 -2.40 -20.62 16.54
C ILE A 231 -3.46 -19.60 16.90
N LYS A 232 -3.92 -19.63 18.15
CA LYS A 232 -4.93 -18.69 18.67
C LYS A 232 -4.35 -17.89 19.83
N ILE A 233 -4.28 -16.58 19.66
CA ILE A 233 -3.87 -15.63 20.67
C ILE A 233 -5.13 -15.02 21.26
N MET A 234 -5.38 -15.32 22.54
CA MET A 234 -6.56 -14.85 23.27
C MET A 234 -6.25 -13.51 23.95
N ASN A 235 -7.17 -12.56 23.84
CA ASN A 235 -7.10 -11.23 24.45
C ASN A 235 -5.75 -10.52 24.23
N PRO A 236 -5.30 -10.33 22.97
CA PRO A 236 -4.14 -9.49 22.69
C PRO A 236 -4.32 -8.07 23.27
N PRO A 237 -3.22 -7.34 23.54
CA PRO A 237 -3.29 -5.95 23.97
C PRO A 237 -4.08 -5.09 22.97
N ALA A 238 -4.93 -4.20 23.47
CA ALA A 238 -5.70 -3.29 22.61
C ALA A 238 -4.80 -2.42 21.71
N GLU A 239 -3.60 -2.03 22.19
CA GLU A 239 -2.58 -1.30 21.42
C GLU A 239 -2.17 -2.03 20.12
N LEU A 240 -2.13 -3.37 20.12
CA LEU A 240 -1.84 -4.14 18.90
C LEU A 240 -2.93 -3.93 17.85
N ILE A 241 -4.20 -3.99 18.25
CA ILE A 241 -5.33 -3.92 17.32
C ILE A 241 -5.56 -2.46 16.89
N GLU A 242 -5.69 -1.55 17.85
CA GLU A 242 -6.13 -0.18 17.60
C GLU A 242 -5.02 0.72 17.04
N ASP A 243 -3.81 0.59 17.58
CA ASP A 243 -2.69 1.49 17.26
C ASP A 243 -1.75 0.85 16.22
N THR A 244 -1.25 -0.35 16.49
CA THR A 244 -0.28 -1.01 15.60
C THR A 244 -0.93 -1.38 14.28
N TYR A 245 -2.04 -2.11 14.33
CA TYR A 245 -2.70 -2.66 13.14
C TYR A 245 -3.62 -1.67 12.43
N PHE A 246 -4.67 -1.14 13.07
CA PHE A 246 -5.65 -0.28 12.38
C PHE A 246 -5.25 1.19 12.20
N ARG A 247 -4.21 1.66 12.89
CA ARG A 247 -3.67 3.02 12.67
C ARG A 247 -2.42 3.01 11.79
N HIS A 248 -1.47 2.10 12.01
CA HIS A 248 -0.20 2.09 11.28
C HIS A 248 -0.09 0.99 10.22
N GLY A 249 -1.03 0.04 10.16
CA GLY A 249 -1.01 -1.05 9.18
C GLY A 249 0.06 -2.11 9.47
N GLU A 250 0.65 -2.09 10.67
CA GLU A 250 1.67 -3.05 11.08
C GLU A 250 1.05 -4.22 11.85
N PHE A 251 1.64 -5.40 11.71
CA PHE A 251 1.09 -6.60 12.32
C PHE A 251 2.19 -7.39 13.05
N ILE A 252 1.87 -8.65 13.35
CA ILE A 252 2.71 -9.53 14.16
C ILE A 252 3.99 -9.92 13.40
N ILE A 253 5.08 -10.05 14.14
CA ILE A 253 6.31 -10.73 13.72
C ILE A 253 6.35 -12.07 14.44
N SER A 254 6.74 -13.12 13.74
CA SER A 254 6.90 -14.45 14.30
C SER A 254 8.34 -14.94 14.21
N GLU A 255 8.70 -15.84 15.11
CA GLU A 255 10.04 -16.40 15.22
C GLU A 255 9.95 -17.89 15.59
N VAL A 256 10.73 -18.74 14.91
CA VAL A 256 11.05 -20.07 15.44
C VAL A 256 12.19 -19.91 16.43
N LYS A 257 11.85 -19.96 17.72
CA LYS A 257 12.80 -19.68 18.80
C LYS A 257 13.77 -20.84 19.00
N ASP A 258 13.24 -22.06 19.09
CA ASP A 258 14.03 -23.26 19.32
C ASP A 258 13.23 -24.53 18.95
N PHE A 259 13.93 -25.64 18.82
CA PHE A 259 13.36 -26.98 18.63
C PHE A 259 14.38 -28.06 19.03
N PHE A 260 13.89 -29.26 19.29
CA PHE A 260 14.72 -30.42 19.60
C PHE A 260 15.10 -31.17 18.32
N ILE A 261 16.36 -31.62 18.23
CA ILE A 261 16.91 -32.39 17.11
C ILE A 261 17.17 -33.83 17.60
N PRO A 262 16.28 -34.80 17.31
CA PRO A 262 16.38 -36.16 17.82
C PRO A 262 17.67 -36.88 17.41
N SER A 263 18.14 -36.70 16.17
CA SER A 263 19.35 -37.35 15.66
C SER A 263 20.61 -36.96 16.44
N MET A 264 20.63 -35.74 17.00
CA MET A 264 21.76 -35.20 17.77
C MET A 264 21.52 -35.17 19.28
N LYS A 265 20.30 -35.45 19.73
CA LYS A 265 19.88 -35.40 21.15
C LYS A 265 20.17 -34.05 21.82
N MET A 266 19.99 -32.95 21.09
CA MET A 266 20.23 -31.60 21.59
C MET A 266 19.24 -30.60 21.01
N LYS A 267 19.20 -29.40 21.59
CA LYS A 267 18.40 -28.29 21.05
C LYS A 267 19.13 -27.57 19.93
N TYR A 268 18.36 -27.00 19.00
CA TYR A 268 18.90 -26.20 17.92
C TYR A 268 19.69 -25.00 18.43
N SER A 269 19.24 -24.35 19.51
CA SER A 269 19.95 -23.24 20.14
C SER A 269 21.38 -23.61 20.60
N ASP A 270 21.57 -24.79 21.19
CA ASP A 270 22.88 -25.29 21.63
C ASP A 270 23.80 -25.59 20.43
N LEU A 271 23.25 -26.19 19.37
CA LEU A 271 23.98 -26.48 18.14
C LEU A 271 24.42 -25.17 17.46
N LEU A 272 23.49 -24.23 17.32
CA LEU A 272 23.73 -22.94 16.69
C LEU A 272 24.78 -22.12 17.45
N ALA A 273 24.82 -22.21 18.78
CA ALA A 273 25.87 -21.57 19.59
C ALA A 273 27.27 -22.13 19.29
N SER A 274 27.38 -23.45 19.09
CA SER A 274 28.63 -24.11 18.68
C SER A 274 29.08 -23.65 17.29
N VAL A 275 28.16 -23.61 16.33
CA VAL A 275 28.41 -23.16 14.96
C VAL A 275 28.87 -21.70 14.93
N LYS A 276 28.14 -20.80 15.59
CA LYS A 276 28.47 -19.36 15.64
C LYS A 276 29.83 -19.05 16.25
N ALA A 277 30.37 -19.92 17.09
CA ALA A 277 31.70 -19.71 17.66
C ALA A 277 32.83 -19.85 16.64
N LYS A 278 32.58 -20.54 15.50
CA LYS A 278 33.59 -20.88 14.49
C LYS A 278 33.26 -20.36 13.09
N THR A 279 32.08 -19.82 12.88
CA THR A 279 31.56 -19.44 11.55
C THR A 279 31.11 -18.00 11.48
N ILE A 280 30.91 -17.51 10.26
CA ILE A 280 30.23 -16.26 9.96
C ILE A 280 28.88 -16.57 9.26
N PRO A 281 27.77 -15.94 9.67
CA PRO A 281 26.51 -16.02 8.93
C PRO A 281 26.58 -15.22 7.62
N ILE A 282 26.18 -15.88 6.53
CA ILE A 282 26.06 -15.29 5.20
C ILE A 282 24.66 -15.54 4.66
N TYR A 283 23.92 -14.46 4.48
CA TYR A 283 22.58 -14.50 3.92
C TYR A 283 22.62 -14.12 2.44
N LYS A 284 22.20 -15.02 1.54
CA LYS A 284 22.04 -14.76 0.10
C LYS A 284 20.56 -14.57 -0.19
N THR A 285 20.20 -13.52 -0.92
CA THR A 285 18.85 -13.35 -1.47
C THR A 285 18.91 -13.02 -2.95
N THR A 286 18.07 -13.72 -3.71
CA THR A 286 17.80 -13.49 -5.13
C THR A 286 16.29 -13.47 -5.35
N PRO A 287 15.81 -13.12 -6.56
CA PRO A 287 14.38 -13.19 -6.88
C PRO A 287 13.77 -14.60 -6.74
N PHE A 288 14.57 -15.67 -6.84
CA PHE A 288 14.06 -17.05 -6.79
C PHE A 288 14.25 -17.75 -5.45
N GLU A 289 15.31 -17.38 -4.73
CA GLU A 289 15.71 -18.09 -3.53
C GLU A 289 16.39 -17.18 -2.53
N PHE A 290 16.30 -17.59 -1.26
CA PHE A 290 17.10 -17.06 -0.18
C PHE A 290 17.73 -18.22 0.57
N ASP A 291 18.94 -18.02 1.08
CA ASP A 291 19.65 -19.03 1.85
C ASP A 291 20.50 -18.38 2.93
N LEU A 292 20.56 -19.03 4.10
CA LEU A 292 21.42 -18.64 5.21
C LEU A 292 22.44 -19.76 5.44
N ASN A 293 23.70 -19.46 5.18
CA ASN A 293 24.79 -20.40 5.38
C ASN A 293 25.75 -19.87 6.46
N TYR A 294 26.31 -20.79 7.24
CA TYR A 294 27.31 -20.49 8.26
C TYR A 294 28.65 -21.02 7.78
N VAL A 295 29.56 -20.11 7.43
CA VAL A 295 30.83 -20.47 6.78
C VAL A 295 31.97 -20.41 7.79
N ALA A 296 32.77 -21.47 7.87
CA ALA A 296 33.92 -21.58 8.76
C ALA A 296 34.93 -20.46 8.51
N ILE A 297 35.43 -19.87 9.59
CA ILE A 297 36.42 -18.78 9.54
C ILE A 297 37.63 -19.06 10.43
N LYS A 298 38.77 -18.48 10.06
CA LYS A 298 39.99 -18.54 10.88
C LYS A 298 39.82 -17.71 12.16
N LYS A 299 40.52 -18.09 13.24
CA LYS A 299 40.47 -17.39 14.55
C LYS A 299 40.79 -15.90 14.48
N ASN A 300 41.66 -15.47 13.55
CA ASN A 300 42.07 -14.07 13.37
C ASN A 300 41.23 -13.34 12.31
N GLY A 301 40.15 -13.96 11.86
CA GLY A 301 39.29 -13.52 10.77
C GLY A 301 39.79 -13.92 9.38
N GLU A 302 38.92 -13.71 8.40
CA GLU A 302 39.13 -14.15 7.02
C GLU A 302 38.63 -13.09 6.03
N LYS A 303 39.23 -13.01 4.83
CA LYS A 303 38.84 -12.02 3.82
C LYS A 303 37.55 -12.45 3.13
N PHE A 304 36.82 -11.45 2.64
CA PHE A 304 35.57 -11.67 1.90
C PHE A 304 35.73 -12.68 0.74
N ILE A 305 36.79 -12.56 -0.05
CA ILE A 305 37.04 -13.44 -1.21
C ILE A 305 37.27 -14.89 -0.76
N ASP A 306 38.03 -15.11 0.31
CA ASP A 306 38.29 -16.43 0.86
C ASP A 306 36.99 -17.08 1.36
N ILE A 307 36.14 -16.28 2.02
CA ILE A 307 34.82 -16.70 2.49
C ILE A 307 33.91 -17.10 1.32
N LEU A 308 33.82 -16.27 0.27
CA LEU A 308 33.03 -16.61 -0.92
C LEU A 308 33.59 -17.82 -1.68
N THR A 309 34.90 -18.01 -1.68
CA THR A 309 35.54 -19.18 -2.29
C THR A 309 35.10 -20.47 -1.61
N LYS A 310 34.96 -20.47 -0.27
CA LYS A 310 34.40 -21.61 0.46
C LYS A 310 32.94 -21.86 0.08
N LEU A 311 32.14 -20.81 -0.07
CA LEU A 311 30.71 -20.94 -0.29
C LEU A 311 30.33 -21.28 -1.75
N TYR A 312 30.99 -20.66 -2.73
CA TYR A 312 30.64 -20.74 -4.15
C TYR A 312 31.76 -21.27 -5.05
N SER A 313 32.91 -21.65 -4.48
CA SER A 313 34.09 -22.06 -5.26
C SER A 313 34.52 -20.96 -6.24
N ASP A 314 34.46 -21.22 -7.54
CA ASP A 314 34.81 -20.30 -8.63
C ASP A 314 33.60 -19.58 -9.25
N LYS A 315 32.38 -19.81 -8.73
CA LYS A 315 31.13 -19.27 -9.28
C LYS A 315 30.81 -17.86 -8.78
N PHE A 316 31.80 -17.00 -8.62
CA PHE A 316 31.59 -15.59 -8.30
C PHE A 316 32.64 -14.72 -8.97
N THR A 317 32.35 -13.43 -9.14
CA THR A 317 33.30 -12.48 -9.73
C THR A 317 33.26 -11.16 -8.97
N VAL A 318 34.45 -10.65 -8.66
CA VAL A 318 34.66 -9.33 -8.06
C VAL A 318 35.42 -8.50 -9.10
N SER A 319 34.88 -7.33 -9.45
CA SER A 319 35.50 -6.38 -10.38
C SER A 319 35.26 -4.96 -9.89
N GLU A 320 36.25 -4.09 -10.09
CA GLU A 320 36.15 -2.66 -9.72
C GLU A 320 35.70 -2.46 -8.26
N ASP A 321 36.35 -3.18 -7.34
CA ASP A 321 36.03 -3.18 -5.90
C ASP A 321 34.58 -3.59 -5.53
N SER A 322 33.85 -4.24 -6.44
CA SER A 322 32.47 -4.67 -6.22
C SER A 322 32.25 -6.15 -6.59
N LEU A 323 31.34 -6.82 -5.87
CA LEU A 323 30.85 -8.14 -6.27
C LEU A 323 29.90 -7.96 -7.45
N THR A 324 30.28 -8.47 -8.63
CA THR A 324 29.51 -8.28 -9.85
C THR A 324 28.75 -9.52 -10.28
N GLN A 325 29.17 -10.71 -9.85
CA GLN A 325 28.47 -11.95 -10.18
C GLN A 325 28.53 -12.94 -9.02
N VAL A 326 27.42 -13.63 -8.79
CA VAL A 326 27.34 -14.87 -8.01
C VAL A 326 26.45 -15.84 -8.77
N GLU A 327 26.99 -17.02 -9.05
CA GLU A 327 26.37 -18.07 -9.87
C GLU A 327 25.87 -17.52 -11.22
N GLN A 328 24.56 -17.56 -11.45
CA GLN A 328 23.93 -17.12 -12.71
C GLN A 328 23.54 -15.63 -12.71
N PHE A 329 23.58 -14.95 -11.58
CA PHE A 329 23.12 -13.56 -11.46
C PHE A 329 24.30 -12.59 -11.59
N THR A 330 24.22 -11.72 -12.58
CA THR A 330 25.26 -10.74 -12.91
C THR A 330 24.69 -9.34 -12.80
N THR A 331 25.45 -8.42 -12.22
CA THR A 331 25.10 -7.01 -12.18
C THR A 331 25.05 -6.44 -13.59
N ASN A 332 23.85 -6.05 -14.01
CA ASN A 332 23.55 -5.52 -15.35
C ASN A 332 22.56 -4.34 -15.32
N LEU A 333 22.18 -3.87 -14.12
CA LEU A 333 21.38 -2.67 -13.96
C LEU A 333 22.17 -1.44 -14.43
N PRO A 334 21.60 -0.57 -15.28
CA PRO A 334 22.24 0.67 -15.72
C PRO A 334 22.56 1.60 -14.55
N ASP A 335 23.50 2.52 -14.75
CA ASP A 335 23.74 3.59 -13.78
C ASP A 335 22.53 4.53 -13.71
N TYR A 336 22.20 4.98 -12.49
CA TYR A 336 21.07 5.86 -12.21
C TYR A 336 21.44 6.91 -11.16
N SER A 337 20.76 8.07 -11.21
CA SER A 337 20.89 9.12 -10.20
C SER A 337 19.81 9.02 -9.12
N TYR A 338 18.62 8.58 -9.51
CA TYR A 338 17.46 8.41 -8.64
C TYR A 338 16.82 7.04 -8.85
N LEU A 339 16.23 6.46 -7.81
CA LEU A 339 15.67 5.11 -7.86
C LEU A 339 14.46 4.98 -8.78
N HIS A 340 13.70 6.06 -8.98
CA HIS A 340 12.57 6.06 -9.90
C HIS A 340 13.00 5.89 -11.37
N GLU A 341 14.25 6.18 -11.74
CA GLU A 341 14.76 6.04 -13.11
C GLU A 341 14.82 4.57 -13.56
N VAL A 342 15.00 3.65 -12.60
CA VAL A 342 15.09 2.21 -12.86
C VAL A 342 13.78 1.46 -12.60
N ASN A 343 12.67 2.18 -12.42
CA ASN A 343 11.38 1.56 -12.04
C ASN A 343 10.84 0.56 -13.08
N LYS A 344 11.20 0.74 -14.36
CA LYS A 344 10.83 -0.09 -15.50
C LYS A 344 11.74 -1.30 -15.70
N GLU A 345 12.86 -1.39 -14.97
CA GLU A 345 13.85 -2.46 -15.11
C GLU A 345 13.51 -3.67 -14.24
N ASP A 346 12.62 -4.54 -14.73
CA ASP A 346 12.12 -5.72 -14.01
C ASP A 346 13.05 -6.95 -14.10
N LYS A 347 13.98 -6.95 -15.07
CA LYS A 347 14.90 -8.07 -15.36
C LYS A 347 16.37 -7.73 -15.13
N LEU A 348 16.71 -6.44 -15.11
CA LEU A 348 18.06 -5.98 -14.85
C LEU A 348 18.20 -5.72 -13.35
N GLY A 349 19.33 -6.11 -12.78
CA GLY A 349 19.57 -6.02 -11.34
C GLY A 349 21.04 -5.85 -10.98
N LYS A 350 21.27 -5.67 -9.69
CA LYS A 350 22.58 -5.38 -9.11
C LYS A 350 22.74 -6.12 -7.80
N TRP A 351 23.96 -6.57 -7.53
CA TRP A 351 24.33 -7.12 -6.23
C TRP A 351 24.59 -6.01 -5.21
N PHE A 352 23.99 -6.16 -4.04
CA PHE A 352 24.17 -5.29 -2.88
C PHE A 352 24.73 -6.12 -1.73
N ILE A 353 25.80 -5.64 -1.13
CA ILE A 353 26.43 -6.26 0.03
C ILE A 353 26.12 -5.44 1.26
N MET A 354 25.49 -6.05 2.26
CA MET A 354 25.29 -5.43 3.57
C MET A 354 26.15 -6.12 4.62
N THR A 355 26.86 -5.36 5.42
CA THR A 355 27.59 -5.89 6.59
C THR A 355 27.19 -5.17 7.86
N ASN A 356 27.58 -5.73 9.01
CA ASN A 356 27.70 -4.95 10.23
C ASN A 356 28.62 -3.74 10.02
N LYS A 357 28.54 -2.74 10.89
CA LYS A 357 29.39 -1.54 10.79
C LYS A 357 30.88 -1.90 10.92
N ILE A 358 31.59 -1.83 9.80
CA ILE A 358 33.03 -2.09 9.68
C ILE A 358 33.82 -0.79 9.44
N LYS A 359 35.12 -0.79 9.75
CA LYS A 359 35.98 0.40 9.58
C LYS A 359 36.55 0.55 8.18
N ASP A 360 36.81 -0.58 7.53
CA ASP A 360 37.43 -0.66 6.21
C ASP A 360 36.40 -1.07 5.16
N HIS A 361 36.76 -0.93 3.88
CA HIS A 361 35.97 -1.51 2.78
C HIS A 361 35.81 -3.03 2.97
N TYR A 362 34.64 -3.59 2.66
CA TYR A 362 34.32 -5.00 2.92
C TYR A 362 35.32 -6.00 2.31
N LEU A 363 35.85 -5.72 1.10
CA LEU A 363 36.89 -6.56 0.48
C LEU A 363 38.22 -6.57 1.27
N LYS A 364 38.48 -5.52 2.05
CA LYS A 364 39.70 -5.35 2.85
C LYS A 364 39.50 -5.70 4.32
N HIS A 365 38.27 -5.80 4.80
CA HIS A 365 37.98 -6.17 6.19
C HIS A 365 38.34 -7.64 6.46
N ASN A 366 38.80 -7.93 7.68
CA ASN A 366 38.96 -9.30 8.18
C ASN A 366 37.70 -9.65 8.98
N PHE A 367 36.84 -10.47 8.41
CA PHE A 367 35.59 -10.88 9.02
C PHE A 367 35.80 -11.90 10.13
N THR A 368 35.12 -11.69 11.25
CA THR A 368 35.15 -12.54 12.44
C THR A 368 33.77 -13.16 12.71
N ALA A 369 33.67 -14.01 13.73
CA ALA A 369 32.42 -14.69 14.09
C ALA A 369 31.32 -13.73 14.58
N ASN A 370 31.71 -12.50 14.94
CA ASN A 370 30.79 -11.45 15.37
C ASN A 370 30.26 -10.60 14.21
N ASP A 371 30.80 -10.79 13.00
CA ASP A 371 30.37 -10.09 11.81
C ASP A 371 29.23 -10.87 11.11
N ALA A 372 28.55 -10.21 10.19
CA ALA A 372 27.53 -10.80 9.35
C ALA A 372 27.61 -10.20 7.95
N ILE A 373 27.28 -11.01 6.94
CA ILE A 373 27.30 -10.61 5.53
C ILE A 373 25.94 -10.94 4.92
N THR A 374 25.36 -9.98 4.21
CA THR A 374 24.20 -10.21 3.36
C THR A 374 24.55 -9.88 1.92
N LEU A 375 24.19 -10.77 1.00
CA LEU A 375 24.32 -10.65 -0.44
C LEU A 375 22.93 -10.61 -1.04
N SER A 376 22.49 -9.45 -1.51
CA SER A 376 21.14 -9.26 -2.05
C SER A 376 21.20 -8.84 -3.50
N TYR A 377 20.63 -9.64 -4.40
CA TYR A 377 20.42 -9.24 -5.78
C TYR A 377 19.04 -8.62 -5.92
N LEU A 378 18.98 -7.34 -6.26
CA LEU A 378 17.71 -6.63 -6.50
C LEU A 378 17.64 -6.13 -7.93
N THR A 379 16.46 -6.28 -8.52
CA THR A 379 16.10 -5.65 -9.80
C THR A 379 15.83 -4.16 -9.64
N GLY A 380 15.89 -3.39 -10.74
CA GLY A 380 15.58 -1.97 -10.72
C GLY A 380 14.16 -1.68 -10.21
N THR A 381 13.18 -2.48 -10.65
CA THR A 381 11.80 -2.37 -10.15
C THR A 381 11.70 -2.66 -8.65
N GLU A 382 12.36 -3.70 -8.13
CA GLU A 382 12.36 -4.00 -6.69
C GLU A 382 12.99 -2.89 -5.87
N LEU A 383 14.10 -2.30 -6.34
CA LEU A 383 14.77 -1.16 -5.71
C LEU A 383 13.86 0.07 -5.67
N SER A 384 13.27 0.43 -6.82
CA SER A 384 12.44 1.64 -6.96
C SER A 384 11.17 1.60 -6.12
N LYS A 385 10.64 0.42 -5.81
CA LYS A 385 9.41 0.22 -5.05
C LYS A 385 9.65 -0.07 -3.58
N ARG A 386 10.90 0.06 -3.10
CA ARG A 386 11.18 -0.05 -1.66
C ARG A 386 10.55 1.12 -0.94
N VAL A 387 9.67 0.80 -0.01
CA VAL A 387 8.92 1.77 0.78
C VAL A 387 9.83 2.30 1.89
N ASP A 388 10.03 3.61 1.94
CA ASP A 388 10.71 4.30 3.04
C ASP A 388 9.70 4.67 4.14
N GLU A 389 8.55 5.23 3.75
CA GLU A 389 7.52 5.68 4.67
C GLU A 389 6.11 5.46 4.07
N LYS A 390 5.15 5.14 4.94
CA LYS A 390 3.72 5.21 4.61
C LYS A 390 3.02 6.22 5.50
N VAL A 391 2.39 7.21 4.88
CA VAL A 391 1.58 8.20 5.58
C VAL A 391 0.11 7.84 5.40
N TYR A 392 -0.51 7.38 6.49
CA TYR A 392 -1.93 7.07 6.54
C TYR A 392 -2.72 8.27 7.06
N SER A 393 -3.75 8.67 6.34
CA SER A 393 -4.66 9.74 6.77
C SER A 393 -6.11 9.29 6.65
N PHE A 394 -6.88 9.54 7.71
CA PHE A 394 -8.33 9.35 7.73
C PHE A 394 -9.01 10.60 8.25
N SER A 395 -9.98 11.07 7.49
CA SER A 395 -10.87 12.15 7.89
C SER A 395 -12.32 11.68 7.78
N LYS A 396 -13.05 11.72 8.89
CA LYS A 396 -14.47 11.35 8.97
C LYS A 396 -15.37 12.56 8.73
N GLU A 397 -16.52 12.36 8.11
CA GLU A 397 -17.56 13.40 7.93
C GLU A 397 -16.99 14.72 7.38
N VAL A 398 -16.16 14.57 6.36
CA VAL A 398 -15.51 15.64 5.62
C VAL A 398 -16.59 16.40 4.84
N LYS A 399 -16.87 17.63 5.30
CA LYS A 399 -17.85 18.52 4.68
C LYS A 399 -17.20 19.47 3.69
N SER A 400 -17.74 19.53 2.47
CA SER A 400 -17.46 20.64 1.56
C SER A 400 -17.98 21.95 2.16
N LYS A 401 -17.25 23.04 2.01
CA LYS A 401 -17.77 24.39 2.23
C LYS A 401 -18.09 25.04 0.88
N ASP A 402 -18.79 26.16 0.92
CA ASP A 402 -19.14 26.99 -0.24
C ASP A 402 -18.00 27.28 -1.25
N ASN A 403 -16.77 27.46 -0.76
CA ASN A 403 -15.58 27.72 -1.59
C ASN A 403 -14.65 26.50 -1.67
N GLY A 404 -15.18 25.34 -1.30
CA GLY A 404 -14.41 24.14 -1.02
C GLY A 404 -13.70 24.18 0.34
N LYS A 405 -13.24 23.01 0.79
CA LYS A 405 -12.40 22.89 1.99
C LYS A 405 -11.21 21.97 1.69
N LEU A 406 -10.02 22.43 2.04
CA LEU A 406 -8.76 21.72 1.83
C LEU A 406 -8.50 20.76 3.00
N TYR A 407 -8.03 19.56 2.68
CA TYR A 407 -7.65 18.51 3.62
C TYR A 407 -6.25 18.03 3.23
N ALA A 408 -5.32 18.03 4.19
CA ALA A 408 -3.96 17.52 3.97
C ALA A 408 -3.98 16.00 3.94
N LEU A 409 -3.32 15.42 2.94
CA LEU A 409 -3.14 13.97 2.79
C LEU A 409 -1.80 13.53 3.40
N GLY A 410 -0.74 14.31 3.17
CA GLY A 410 0.59 14.05 3.73
C GLY A 410 1.72 14.53 2.80
N ASN A 411 2.96 14.27 3.23
CA ASN A 411 4.16 14.58 2.47
C ASN A 411 4.34 13.60 1.31
N ILE A 412 4.82 14.11 0.17
CA ILE A 412 5.08 13.34 -1.04
C ILE A 412 6.48 13.65 -1.58
N THR A 413 7.00 12.74 -2.40
CA THR A 413 8.27 12.85 -3.12
C THR A 413 8.07 12.47 -4.59
N ASN A 414 9.12 12.58 -5.40
CA ASN A 414 9.10 12.16 -6.80
C ASN A 414 8.75 10.67 -6.97
N ASN A 415 9.19 9.82 -6.06
CA ASN A 415 8.96 8.38 -6.13
C ASN A 415 7.78 7.93 -5.25
N SER A 416 6.80 8.81 -4.98
CA SER A 416 5.64 8.46 -4.16
C SER A 416 4.46 7.95 -4.99
N GLU A 417 3.68 7.06 -4.38
CA GLU A 417 2.38 6.60 -4.88
C GLU A 417 1.31 7.02 -3.88
N MET A 418 0.17 7.52 -4.38
CA MET A 418 -0.93 8.03 -3.56
C MET A 418 -2.21 7.27 -3.88
N GLU A 419 -2.79 6.69 -2.86
CA GLU A 419 -4.09 6.04 -2.93
C GLU A 419 -5.09 6.81 -2.07
N ILE A 420 -6.25 7.15 -2.63
CA ILE A 420 -7.32 7.87 -1.95
C ILE A 420 -8.63 7.11 -2.15
N SER A 421 -9.36 6.88 -1.06
CA SER A 421 -10.71 6.33 -1.07
C SER A 421 -11.69 7.34 -0.48
N ILE A 422 -12.64 7.79 -1.30
CA ILE A 422 -13.68 8.75 -0.93
C ILE A 422 -15.02 8.02 -0.82
N PHE A 423 -15.51 7.86 0.41
CA PHE A 423 -16.81 7.25 0.69
C PHE A 423 -17.90 8.30 0.63
N LEU A 424 -18.80 8.17 -0.34
CA LEU A 424 -19.83 9.14 -0.66
C LEU A 424 -21.05 8.89 0.24
N ASN A 425 -21.20 9.67 1.31
CA ASN A 425 -22.20 9.40 2.34
C ASN A 425 -23.50 10.20 2.12
N GLU A 426 -23.43 11.52 2.26
CA GLU A 426 -24.61 12.40 2.29
C GLU A 426 -24.39 13.67 1.47
N LEU A 427 -25.50 14.26 1.04
CA LEU A 427 -25.58 15.62 0.52
C LEU A 427 -26.38 16.47 1.50
N GLU A 428 -25.84 17.63 1.85
CA GLU A 428 -26.53 18.62 2.68
C GLU A 428 -26.51 19.98 2.00
N GLY A 429 -27.47 20.84 2.36
CA GLY A 429 -27.42 22.23 1.94
C GLY A 429 -28.79 22.86 1.84
N VAL A 430 -28.90 23.81 0.92
CA VAL A 430 -30.09 24.62 0.71
C VAL A 430 -30.52 24.46 -0.74
N ASP A 431 -31.67 23.84 -0.96
CA ASP A 431 -32.27 23.69 -2.28
C ASP A 431 -32.99 24.97 -2.71
N LEU A 432 -32.86 25.30 -3.99
CA LEU A 432 -33.66 26.31 -4.66
C LEU A 432 -34.87 25.63 -5.31
N ASN A 433 -36.06 25.86 -4.73
CA ASN A 433 -37.32 25.46 -5.32
C ASN A 433 -37.84 26.59 -6.21
N VAL A 434 -37.72 26.40 -7.52
CA VAL A 434 -38.22 27.32 -8.55
C VAL A 434 -39.60 26.86 -8.99
N LYS A 435 -40.58 27.77 -8.96
CA LYS A 435 -41.88 27.56 -9.62
C LYS A 435 -42.05 28.60 -10.72
N ASP A 436 -42.01 28.14 -11.96
CA ASP A 436 -42.23 28.98 -13.11
C ASP A 436 -43.70 29.37 -13.25
N GLY A 437 -43.91 30.57 -13.78
CA GLY A 437 -45.21 31.12 -14.06
C GLY A 437 -45.16 32.04 -15.27
N SER A 438 -46.32 32.22 -15.89
CA SER A 438 -46.50 33.18 -16.95
C SER A 438 -47.67 34.10 -16.63
N PHE A 439 -47.53 35.35 -17.03
CA PHE A 439 -48.59 36.34 -16.98
C PHE A 439 -48.84 36.81 -18.41
N ALA A 440 -50.11 36.86 -18.80
CA ALA A 440 -50.51 37.45 -20.07
C ALA A 440 -51.80 38.22 -19.86
N TYR A 441 -51.84 39.44 -20.38
CA TYR A 441 -53.04 40.26 -20.37
C TYR A 441 -53.17 41.05 -21.66
N ARG A 442 -54.37 41.04 -22.21
CA ARG A 442 -54.79 41.88 -23.33
C ARG A 442 -56.20 42.40 -23.02
N PRO A 443 -56.46 43.71 -23.07
CA PRO A 443 -57.79 44.24 -22.91
C PRO A 443 -58.76 43.65 -23.96
N PRO A 444 -60.04 43.44 -23.62
CA PRO A 444 -61.05 43.05 -24.59
C PRO A 444 -61.14 44.06 -25.74
N ASN A 445 -61.32 43.56 -26.97
CA ASN A 445 -61.51 44.42 -28.14
C ASN A 445 -62.82 45.21 -27.99
N CYS A 446 -62.71 46.51 -27.72
CA CYS A 446 -63.83 47.45 -27.66
C CYS A 446 -63.76 48.41 -28.86
N ARG A 447 -64.82 48.46 -29.68
CA ARG A 447 -64.85 49.23 -30.93
C ARG A 447 -64.76 50.75 -30.76
N ASN A 448 -65.12 51.30 -29.58
CA ASN A 448 -65.13 52.75 -29.30
C ASN A 448 -64.33 53.15 -28.04
N CYS A 449 -63.49 52.26 -27.49
CA CYS A 449 -62.69 52.57 -26.31
C CYS A 449 -61.27 52.99 -26.71
N THR A 450 -60.87 54.22 -26.35
CA THR A 450 -59.46 54.62 -26.39
C THR A 450 -58.67 53.84 -25.33
N GLY A 451 -57.45 53.39 -25.66
CA GLY A 451 -56.57 52.70 -24.70
C GLY A 451 -56.65 51.16 -24.63
N THR A 452 -57.25 50.48 -25.62
CA THR A 452 -57.33 49.00 -25.67
C THR A 452 -56.29 48.34 -26.58
N ASN A 453 -55.50 49.12 -27.32
CA ASN A 453 -54.45 48.60 -28.21
C ASN A 453 -53.11 48.38 -27.50
N TRP A 454 -53.10 47.51 -26.50
CA TRP A 454 -51.87 47.06 -25.86
C TRP A 454 -52.00 45.62 -25.38
N SER A 455 -50.86 44.96 -25.20
CA SER A 455 -50.79 43.63 -24.60
C SER A 455 -49.52 43.53 -23.78
N VAL A 456 -49.56 42.74 -22.71
CA VAL A 456 -48.38 42.45 -21.90
C VAL A 456 -48.27 40.94 -21.68
N SER A 457 -47.05 40.45 -21.72
CA SER A 457 -46.69 39.09 -21.33
C SER A 457 -45.43 39.13 -20.47
N SER A 458 -45.34 38.23 -19.50
CA SER A 458 -44.16 38.10 -18.65
C SER A 458 -43.97 36.65 -18.27
N GLU A 459 -42.71 36.22 -18.27
CA GLU A 459 -42.30 35.00 -17.60
C GLU A 459 -41.70 35.39 -16.25
N PHE A 460 -42.19 34.75 -15.20
CA PHE A 460 -41.72 34.96 -13.85
C PHE A 460 -41.46 33.62 -13.18
N GLN A 461 -40.61 33.64 -12.18
CA GLN A 461 -40.36 32.50 -11.33
C GLN A 461 -40.52 32.88 -9.87
N ILE A 462 -40.92 31.90 -9.07
CA ILE A 462 -41.02 32.04 -7.62
C ILE A 462 -39.89 31.24 -7.00
N ASN A 463 -38.99 31.95 -6.34
CA ASN A 463 -37.83 31.36 -5.68
C ASN A 463 -38.14 31.16 -4.20
N SER A 464 -38.06 29.91 -3.75
CA SER A 464 -38.16 29.55 -2.33
C SER A 464 -37.04 28.59 -1.97
N PHE A 465 -36.63 28.60 -0.70
CA PHE A 465 -35.48 27.84 -0.22
C PHE A 465 -35.90 26.84 0.84
N SER A 466 -35.34 25.63 0.78
CA SER A 466 -35.53 24.60 1.80
C SER A 466 -34.21 23.92 2.13
N ASN A 467 -33.95 23.71 3.41
CA ASN A 467 -32.82 22.88 3.82
C ASN A 467 -33.11 21.42 3.50
N PHE A 468 -32.08 20.68 3.10
CA PHE A 468 -32.17 19.24 2.91
C PHE A 468 -30.94 18.55 3.49
N ASN A 469 -31.15 17.29 3.88
CA ASN A 469 -30.11 16.29 4.04
C ASN A 469 -30.65 15.00 3.40
N ARG A 470 -29.87 14.40 2.48
CA ARG A 470 -30.21 13.14 1.83
C ARG A 470 -28.97 12.30 1.58
N GLN A 471 -29.13 10.98 1.52
CA GLN A 471 -28.05 10.09 1.10
C GLN A 471 -27.59 10.38 -0.33
N TRP A 472 -26.28 10.26 -0.55
CA TRP A 472 -25.68 10.52 -1.85
C TRP A 472 -25.52 9.24 -2.68
N PHE A 473 -26.44 9.03 -3.61
CA PHE A 473 -26.37 7.91 -4.55
C PHE A 473 -25.78 8.37 -5.88
N VAL A 474 -24.47 8.19 -6.06
CA VAL A 474 -23.82 8.54 -7.32
C VAL A 474 -24.07 7.50 -8.40
N LYS A 475 -24.52 7.98 -9.56
CA LYS A 475 -24.82 7.13 -10.73
C LYS A 475 -23.65 7.01 -11.70
N SER A 476 -22.73 7.97 -11.72
CA SER A 476 -21.61 8.05 -12.67
C SER A 476 -20.37 8.67 -12.03
N ILE A 477 -19.18 8.26 -12.48
CA ILE A 477 -17.91 8.75 -11.91
C ILE A 477 -17.78 10.26 -12.13
N ASP A 478 -18.32 10.78 -13.24
CA ASP A 478 -18.23 12.20 -13.59
C ASP A 478 -18.96 13.11 -12.60
N GLU A 479 -20.06 12.64 -12.00
CA GLU A 479 -20.73 13.36 -10.90
C GLU A 479 -19.80 13.49 -9.68
N ALA A 480 -19.12 12.40 -9.29
CA ALA A 480 -18.18 12.39 -8.18
C ALA A 480 -16.89 13.18 -8.48
N LYS A 481 -16.39 13.16 -9.72
CA LYS A 481 -15.21 13.95 -10.13
C LYS A 481 -15.40 15.45 -9.87
N SER A 482 -16.61 15.96 -10.05
CA SER A 482 -16.90 17.39 -9.82
C SER A 482 -16.85 17.80 -8.34
N SER A 483 -16.87 16.85 -7.40
CA SER A 483 -16.90 17.15 -5.97
C SER A 483 -15.53 17.26 -5.32
N PHE A 484 -14.43 17.10 -6.06
CA PHE A 484 -13.09 17.24 -5.48
C PHE A 484 -12.04 17.70 -6.47
N GLU A 485 -10.94 18.23 -5.93
CA GLU A 485 -9.69 18.51 -6.64
C GLU A 485 -8.53 17.91 -5.86
N ILE A 486 -7.52 17.39 -6.56
CA ILE A 486 -6.25 16.97 -5.96
C ILE A 486 -5.22 18.06 -6.21
N LEU A 487 -4.46 18.43 -5.17
CA LEU A 487 -3.46 19.48 -5.23
C LEU A 487 -2.13 18.99 -4.70
N ILE A 488 -1.05 19.42 -5.34
CA ILE A 488 0.33 19.28 -4.84
C ILE A 488 0.90 20.68 -4.71
N ASN A 489 1.38 21.06 -3.52
CA ASN A 489 1.92 22.40 -3.24
C ASN A 489 0.97 23.54 -3.65
N ASN A 490 -0.34 23.35 -3.47
CA ASN A 490 -1.42 24.24 -3.91
C ASN A 490 -1.62 24.38 -5.44
N LYS A 491 -0.89 23.63 -6.27
CA LYS A 491 -1.17 23.52 -7.71
C LYS A 491 -2.22 22.43 -7.92
N VAL A 492 -3.34 22.79 -8.56
CA VAL A 492 -4.41 21.84 -8.90
C VAL A 492 -3.95 20.94 -10.03
N LEU A 493 -4.11 19.64 -9.85
CA LEU A 493 -3.80 18.64 -10.86
C LEU A 493 -4.96 18.49 -11.86
N ASN A 494 -4.63 18.42 -13.15
CA ASN A 494 -5.61 18.16 -14.19
C ASN A 494 -5.90 16.65 -14.26
N LEU A 495 -7.02 16.23 -13.67
CA LEU A 495 -7.38 14.81 -13.60
C LEU A 495 -7.56 14.17 -14.99
N GLU A 496 -8.09 14.90 -15.97
CA GLU A 496 -8.32 14.35 -17.33
C GLU A 496 -7.00 14.05 -18.05
N GLU A 497 -6.03 14.96 -17.93
CA GLU A 497 -4.69 14.80 -18.49
C GLU A 497 -3.94 13.63 -17.82
N LEU A 498 -4.03 13.51 -16.49
CA LEU A 498 -3.39 12.42 -15.76
C LEU A 498 -3.98 11.05 -16.09
N ILE A 499 -5.29 10.96 -16.34
CA ILE A 499 -5.93 9.72 -16.80
C ILE A 499 -5.44 9.37 -18.21
N ALA A 500 -5.40 10.36 -19.12
CA ALA A 500 -4.95 10.16 -20.50
C ALA A 500 -3.48 9.68 -20.58
N LEU A 501 -2.63 10.16 -19.66
CA LEU A 501 -1.23 9.75 -19.53
C LEU A 501 -1.02 8.49 -18.66
N ASN A 502 -2.08 7.87 -18.14
CA ASN A 502 -2.03 6.68 -17.29
C ASN A 502 -1.29 6.88 -15.95
N HIS A 503 -1.24 8.11 -15.43
CA HIS A 503 -0.73 8.44 -14.10
C HIS A 503 -1.81 8.39 -13.03
N LEU A 504 -3.09 8.51 -13.42
CA LEU A 504 -4.24 8.50 -12.52
C LEU A 504 -5.27 7.45 -12.92
N THR A 505 -5.64 6.59 -11.98
CA THR A 505 -6.76 5.66 -12.10
C THR A 505 -7.91 6.10 -11.19
N LEU A 506 -9.14 6.06 -11.69
CA LEU A 506 -10.37 6.45 -11.00
C LEU A 506 -11.45 5.39 -11.20
N GLU A 507 -11.82 4.71 -10.13
CA GLU A 507 -12.74 3.58 -10.17
C GLU A 507 -13.78 3.66 -9.05
N PHE A 508 -15.02 3.23 -9.34
CA PHE A 508 -15.96 2.92 -8.27
C PHE A 508 -15.71 1.52 -7.75
N LYS A 509 -15.49 1.42 -6.44
CA LYS A 509 -15.36 0.15 -5.74
C LYS A 509 -16.44 0.01 -4.68
N GLY A 510 -16.63 -1.21 -4.23
CA GLY A 510 -17.59 -1.58 -3.18
C GLY A 510 -18.92 -2.13 -3.70
N ASP A 511 -19.74 -2.51 -2.73
CA ASP A 511 -20.96 -3.29 -2.87
C ASP A 511 -22.16 -2.35 -3.16
N GLU A 512 -23.36 -2.89 -3.44
CA GLU A 512 -24.57 -2.08 -3.68
C GLU A 512 -24.85 -1.06 -2.56
N SER A 513 -24.43 -1.36 -1.33
CA SER A 513 -24.64 -0.54 -0.12
C SER A 513 -23.48 0.42 0.19
N TYR A 514 -22.29 0.25 -0.39
CA TYR A 514 -21.07 0.97 0.01
C TYR A 514 -20.20 1.32 -1.20
N LYS A 515 -20.71 2.14 -2.12
CA LYS A 515 -19.91 2.66 -3.23
C LYS A 515 -18.94 3.74 -2.74
N TYR A 516 -17.66 3.57 -3.05
CA TYR A 516 -16.65 4.58 -2.83
C TYR A 516 -15.84 4.81 -4.10
N LEU A 517 -15.32 6.03 -4.25
CA LEU A 517 -14.41 6.37 -5.32
C LEU A 517 -13.00 6.03 -4.87
N HIS A 518 -12.33 5.15 -5.60
CA HIS A 518 -10.94 4.79 -5.39
C HIS A 518 -10.07 5.48 -6.44
N ILE A 519 -9.03 6.16 -5.96
CA ILE A 519 -8.13 7.00 -6.76
C ILE A 519 -6.71 6.52 -6.53
N ILE A 520 -5.99 6.22 -7.60
CA ILE A 520 -4.58 5.84 -7.54
C ILE A 520 -3.80 6.82 -8.41
N LEU A 521 -2.87 7.56 -7.82
CA LEU A 521 -1.95 8.48 -8.49
C LEU A 521 -0.52 7.99 -8.32
N LYS A 522 0.18 7.81 -9.43
CA LYS A 522 1.55 7.26 -9.50
C LYS A 522 2.42 8.09 -10.44
N ASP A 523 3.70 7.73 -10.52
CA ASP A 523 4.70 8.34 -11.42
C ASP A 523 4.81 9.87 -11.25
N LEU A 524 4.81 10.33 -9.99
CA LEU A 524 4.87 11.77 -9.67
C LEU A 524 6.14 12.45 -10.18
N ASN A 525 7.21 11.69 -10.43
CA ASN A 525 8.44 12.15 -11.06
C ASN A 525 8.24 12.66 -12.50
N GLU A 526 7.21 12.19 -13.21
CA GLU A 526 6.86 12.67 -14.56
C GLU A 526 6.00 13.95 -14.50
N LEU A 527 5.53 14.32 -13.31
CA LEU A 527 4.74 15.53 -13.07
C LEU A 527 5.66 16.66 -12.61
N GLU A 528 5.77 17.75 -13.39
CA GLU A 528 6.49 18.97 -12.99
C GLU A 528 5.72 19.75 -11.89
N VAL A 529 5.56 19.11 -10.72
CA VAL A 529 4.78 19.58 -9.57
C VAL A 529 5.54 19.46 -8.25
N ILE A 530 6.59 18.64 -8.22
CA ILE A 530 7.47 18.46 -7.06
C ILE A 530 8.62 19.48 -7.13
N GLU A 531 8.75 20.30 -6.08
CA GLU A 531 9.84 21.25 -5.93
C GLU A 531 11.04 20.58 -5.25
N ALA A 532 12.20 20.61 -5.90
CA ALA A 532 13.43 20.05 -5.35
C ALA A 532 13.90 20.82 -4.11
N GLY A 533 14.33 20.10 -3.07
CA GLY A 533 14.90 20.69 -1.85
C GLY A 533 13.89 21.31 -0.88
N LYS A 534 12.58 21.06 -1.09
CA LYS A 534 11.51 21.48 -0.17
C LYS A 534 10.63 20.29 0.20
N GLU A 535 9.92 20.42 1.32
CA GLU A 535 8.83 19.51 1.66
C GLU A 535 7.66 19.74 0.72
N ASN A 536 7.22 18.67 0.04
CA ASN A 536 6.10 18.71 -0.87
C ASN A 536 4.91 18.03 -0.21
N VAL A 537 3.73 18.65 -0.27
CA VAL A 537 2.54 18.18 0.45
C VAL A 537 1.37 18.00 -0.52
N ALA A 538 0.72 16.84 -0.44
CA ALA A 538 -0.51 16.54 -1.16
C ALA A 538 -1.75 16.95 -0.36
N PHE A 539 -2.74 17.49 -1.06
CA PHE A 539 -4.02 17.89 -0.50
C PHE A 539 -5.17 17.40 -1.39
N ILE A 540 -6.31 17.18 -0.77
CA ILE A 540 -7.60 17.08 -1.47
C ILE A 540 -8.49 18.25 -1.06
N ARG A 541 -9.09 18.90 -2.03
CA ARG A 541 -10.11 19.93 -1.80
C ARG A 541 -11.47 19.32 -2.09
N MET A 542 -12.33 19.25 -1.08
CA MET A 542 -13.73 18.85 -1.28
C MET A 542 -14.55 20.06 -1.72
N LEU A 543 -15.21 19.94 -2.86
CA LEU A 543 -16.01 20.98 -3.50
C LEU A 543 -17.52 20.70 -3.36
N PRO A 544 -18.35 21.74 -3.25
CA PRO A 544 -19.80 21.59 -3.38
C PRO A 544 -20.17 21.27 -4.83
N ILE A 545 -21.17 20.41 -5.03
CA ILE A 545 -21.67 20.01 -6.37
C ILE A 545 -22.33 21.20 -7.06
N LYS A 546 -22.99 22.06 -6.29
CA LYS A 546 -23.71 23.23 -6.81
C LYS A 546 -23.59 24.39 -5.85
N VAL A 547 -23.36 25.59 -6.38
CA VAL A 547 -23.40 26.86 -5.64
C VAL A 547 -24.03 27.93 -6.52
N GLY A 548 -24.92 28.73 -5.95
CA GLY A 548 -25.44 29.92 -6.62
C GLY A 548 -26.17 30.84 -5.66
N GLU A 549 -26.52 32.03 -6.15
CA GLU A 549 -27.22 33.06 -5.38
C GLU A 549 -28.40 33.58 -6.19
N ILE A 550 -29.55 33.71 -5.53
CA ILE A 550 -30.74 34.27 -6.16
C ILE A 550 -31.63 34.98 -5.14
N GLY A 551 -32.46 35.90 -5.60
CA GLY A 551 -33.36 36.66 -4.74
C GLY A 551 -34.58 35.83 -4.35
N GLU A 552 -34.94 35.82 -3.07
CA GLU A 552 -36.16 35.17 -2.59
C GLU A 552 -37.43 35.88 -3.09
N GLY A 553 -38.46 35.10 -3.44
CA GLY A 553 -39.76 35.63 -3.84
C GLY A 553 -39.98 35.66 -5.35
N VAL A 554 -40.85 36.58 -5.82
CA VAL A 554 -41.23 36.67 -7.24
C VAL A 554 -40.15 37.39 -8.03
N GLN A 555 -39.60 36.73 -9.04
CA GLN A 555 -38.61 37.26 -9.97
C GLN A 555 -39.19 37.30 -11.38
N ILE A 556 -39.16 38.47 -12.03
CA ILE A 556 -39.47 38.60 -13.45
C ILE A 556 -38.21 38.21 -14.22
N ASN A 557 -38.32 37.23 -15.09
CA ASN A 557 -37.21 36.77 -15.94
C ASN A 557 -37.24 37.51 -17.28
N SER A 558 -38.44 37.66 -17.87
CA SER A 558 -38.62 38.29 -19.17
C SER A 558 -39.93 39.10 -19.25
N MET A 559 -39.92 40.12 -20.12
CA MET A 559 -41.05 41.03 -20.35
C MET A 559 -41.27 41.25 -21.86
N GLY A 560 -42.46 40.90 -22.32
CA GLY A 560 -42.95 41.07 -23.68
C GLY A 560 -44.27 41.84 -23.73
N GLY A 561 -44.67 42.27 -24.92
CA GLY A 561 -45.91 43.00 -25.11
C GLY A 561 -45.86 44.06 -26.20
N HIS A 562 -47.04 44.54 -26.59
CA HIS A 562 -47.24 45.60 -27.59
C HIS A 562 -47.76 46.88 -26.91
N ASN A 563 -47.18 48.04 -27.26
CA ASN A 563 -47.55 49.36 -26.71
C ASN A 563 -47.57 49.44 -25.17
N ILE A 564 -46.50 48.96 -24.52
CA ILE A 564 -46.35 49.00 -23.06
C ILE A 564 -45.01 49.61 -22.63
N ASP A 565 -44.98 50.20 -21.44
CA ASP A 565 -43.73 50.45 -20.70
C ASP A 565 -43.31 49.15 -20.01
N LYS A 566 -42.34 48.44 -20.58
CA LYS A 566 -41.88 47.13 -20.06
C LYS A 566 -41.37 47.21 -18.62
N VAL A 567 -40.75 48.32 -18.22
CA VAL A 567 -40.15 48.49 -16.88
C VAL A 567 -41.24 48.71 -15.84
N PHE A 568 -42.18 49.61 -16.15
CA PHE A 568 -43.35 49.83 -15.30
C PHE A 568 -44.18 48.56 -15.14
N HIS A 569 -44.47 47.86 -16.24
CA HIS A 569 -45.29 46.65 -16.22
C HIS A 569 -44.56 45.48 -15.53
N ALA A 570 -43.22 45.38 -15.61
CA ALA A 570 -42.46 44.41 -14.83
C ALA A 570 -42.69 44.59 -13.33
N GLY A 571 -42.56 45.83 -12.83
CA GLY A 571 -42.79 46.13 -11.41
C GLY A 571 -44.25 45.89 -10.99
N LEU A 572 -45.21 46.24 -11.84
CA LEU A 572 -46.64 46.03 -11.58
C LEU A 572 -47.02 44.54 -11.51
N ILE A 573 -46.57 43.74 -12.48
CA ILE A 573 -46.83 42.30 -12.53
C ILE A 573 -46.14 41.61 -11.36
N CYS A 574 -44.88 41.96 -11.08
CA CYS A 574 -44.14 41.42 -9.94
C CYS A 574 -44.88 41.69 -8.63
N LEU A 575 -45.33 42.93 -8.41
CA LEU A 575 -46.10 43.32 -7.24
C LEU A 575 -47.45 42.58 -7.15
N GLN A 576 -48.17 42.43 -8.26
CA GLN A 576 -49.44 41.72 -8.30
C GLN A 576 -49.28 40.23 -7.97
N GLU A 577 -48.31 39.55 -8.60
CA GLU A 577 -48.07 38.13 -8.38
C GLU A 577 -47.49 37.86 -6.98
N SER A 578 -46.68 38.78 -6.46
CA SER A 578 -46.18 38.80 -5.08
C SER A 578 -47.33 38.97 -4.08
N ALA A 579 -48.23 39.93 -4.29
CA ALA A 579 -49.38 40.18 -3.42
C ALA A 579 -50.36 38.99 -3.40
N LYS A 580 -50.62 38.38 -4.58
CA LYS A 580 -51.49 37.20 -4.71
C LYS A 580 -51.00 36.02 -3.84
N ARG A 581 -49.69 35.90 -3.70
CA ARG A 581 -49.03 34.79 -2.98
C ARG A 581 -48.52 35.17 -1.60
N LYS A 582 -48.58 36.46 -1.23
CA LYS A 582 -48.06 37.02 0.03
C LYS A 582 -46.57 36.70 0.26
N ILE A 583 -45.76 36.76 -0.79
CA ILE A 583 -44.30 36.48 -0.78
C ILE A 583 -43.53 37.72 -1.23
N PRO A 584 -42.25 37.90 -0.87
CA PRO A 584 -41.48 39.10 -1.25
C PRO A 584 -41.25 39.25 -2.77
N LEU A 585 -40.76 40.43 -3.17
CA LEU A 585 -40.29 40.69 -4.53
C LEU A 585 -38.78 40.41 -4.60
N ALA A 586 -38.36 39.53 -5.51
CA ALA A 586 -36.95 39.16 -5.64
C ALA A 586 -36.12 40.32 -6.19
N VAL A 587 -35.02 40.66 -5.51
CA VAL A 587 -34.11 41.75 -5.92
C VAL A 587 -33.29 41.44 -7.18
N THR A 588 -33.23 40.18 -7.59
CA THR A 588 -32.58 39.70 -8.83
C THR A 588 -33.49 39.73 -10.05
N SER A 589 -34.67 40.34 -9.90
CA SER A 589 -35.65 40.48 -10.97
C SER A 589 -35.19 41.40 -12.10
N TRP A 590 -35.63 41.13 -13.32
CA TRP A 590 -35.27 41.90 -14.50
C TRP A 590 -35.53 43.39 -14.29
N LYS A 591 -34.49 44.22 -14.47
CA LYS A 591 -34.49 45.67 -14.24
C LYS A 591 -35.02 46.11 -12.88
N PHE A 592 -34.82 45.31 -11.83
CA PHE A 592 -35.26 45.61 -10.46
C PHE A 592 -34.93 47.04 -10.03
N ASP A 593 -33.71 47.51 -10.30
CA ASP A 593 -33.24 48.85 -9.93
C ASP A 593 -34.01 50.01 -10.55
N GLU A 594 -34.62 49.79 -11.71
CA GLU A 594 -35.40 50.80 -12.41
C GLU A 594 -36.82 50.90 -11.85
N TRP A 595 -37.50 49.77 -11.62
CA TRP A 595 -38.90 49.76 -11.20
C TRP A 595 -39.10 49.73 -9.67
N GLN A 596 -38.11 49.31 -8.87
CA GLN A 596 -38.22 49.26 -7.41
C GLN A 596 -38.55 50.62 -6.77
N LYS A 597 -38.19 51.73 -7.44
CA LYS A 597 -38.44 53.10 -6.99
C LYS A 597 -39.93 53.45 -6.93
N LYS A 598 -40.75 52.74 -7.70
CA LYS A 598 -42.21 52.96 -7.80
C LYS A 598 -43.03 52.01 -6.90
N VAL A 599 -42.37 51.12 -6.15
CA VAL A 599 -43.04 50.17 -5.26
C VAL A 599 -43.30 50.83 -3.89
N PRO A 600 -44.54 50.77 -3.36
CA PRO A 600 -44.87 51.32 -2.05
C PRO A 600 -44.38 50.39 -0.92
N TRP A 601 -43.07 50.37 -0.66
CA TRP A 601 -42.44 49.49 0.32
C TRP A 601 -43.01 49.66 1.74
N GLY A 602 -43.29 48.56 2.43
CA GLY A 602 -43.78 48.55 3.82
C GLY A 602 -45.21 49.07 4.03
N GLN A 603 -45.84 49.64 3.00
CA GLN A 603 -47.22 50.13 3.07
C GLN A 603 -48.19 49.01 2.66
N PRO A 604 -49.23 48.71 3.48
CA PRO A 604 -50.20 47.69 3.12
C PRO A 604 -51.06 48.16 1.95
N ASP A 605 -51.17 47.34 0.92
CA ASP A 605 -52.14 47.54 -0.15
C ASP A 605 -53.56 47.50 0.43
N ARG A 606 -54.34 48.56 0.19
CA ARG A 606 -55.72 48.70 0.71
C ARG A 606 -56.68 47.59 0.23
N ARG A 607 -56.36 46.91 -0.88
CA ARG A 607 -57.20 45.86 -1.47
C ARG A 607 -56.82 44.46 -1.00
N THR A 608 -55.53 44.21 -0.79
CA THR A 608 -55.01 42.86 -0.52
C THR A 608 -54.44 42.70 0.90
N GLY A 609 -54.21 43.81 1.61
CA GLY A 609 -53.56 43.83 2.92
C GLY A 609 -52.06 43.45 2.90
N TYR A 610 -51.52 43.12 1.72
CA TYR A 610 -50.13 42.72 1.54
C TYR A 610 -49.19 43.93 1.68
N LYS A 611 -48.10 43.77 2.42
CA LYS A 611 -47.04 44.78 2.57
C LYS A 611 -45.85 44.35 1.71
N PRO A 612 -45.54 45.09 0.63
CA PRO A 612 -44.40 44.75 -0.22
C PRO A 612 -43.10 44.79 0.57
N SER A 613 -42.35 43.70 0.49
CA SER A 613 -41.02 43.55 1.09
C SER A 613 -40.01 43.08 0.05
N LYS A 614 -38.75 43.52 0.21
CA LYS A 614 -37.65 43.08 -0.64
C LYS A 614 -37.22 41.68 -0.23
N GLY A 615 -37.12 40.78 -1.19
CA GLY A 615 -36.53 39.47 -1.00
C GLY A 615 -35.03 39.60 -0.77
N GLN A 616 -34.49 38.87 0.19
CA GLN A 616 -33.05 38.83 0.40
C GLN A 616 -32.40 37.97 -0.70
N ILE A 617 -31.19 38.34 -1.11
CA ILE A 617 -30.35 37.41 -1.88
C ILE A 617 -29.99 36.28 -0.94
N LYS A 618 -30.40 35.07 -1.30
CA LYS A 618 -30.09 33.86 -0.56
C LYS A 618 -29.22 32.95 -1.42
N LYS A 619 -28.22 32.39 -0.76
CA LYS A 619 -27.34 31.39 -1.34
C LYS A 619 -28.02 30.03 -1.28
N TYR A 620 -27.99 29.31 -2.40
CA TYR A 620 -28.33 27.90 -2.47
C TYR A 620 -27.07 27.12 -2.82
N TRP A 621 -26.91 25.95 -2.21
CA TRP A 621 -25.74 25.12 -2.42
C TRP A 621 -26.03 23.67 -2.05
N THR A 622 -25.28 22.77 -2.68
CA THR A 622 -25.33 21.33 -2.45
C THR A 622 -23.93 20.90 -2.04
N GLY A 623 -23.73 20.76 -0.73
CA GLY A 623 -22.51 20.26 -0.14
C GLY A 623 -22.44 18.74 -0.13
N THR A 624 -21.23 18.22 -0.13
CA THR A 624 -20.92 16.81 0.04
C THR A 624 -20.43 16.53 1.46
N ILE A 625 -20.87 15.42 2.03
CA ILE A 625 -20.33 14.83 3.25
C ILE A 625 -19.75 13.47 2.88
N VAL A 626 -18.44 13.32 3.08
CA VAL A 626 -17.71 12.10 2.73
C VAL A 626 -16.85 11.60 3.87
N ASP A 627 -16.49 10.32 3.87
CA ASP A 627 -15.32 9.86 4.62
C ASP A 627 -14.14 9.75 3.65
N LEU A 628 -12.98 10.22 4.08
CA LEU A 628 -11.75 10.23 3.28
C LEU A 628 -10.73 9.32 3.96
N ILE A 629 -10.27 8.29 3.24
CA ILE A 629 -9.09 7.50 3.59
C ILE A 629 -8.04 7.78 2.53
N SER A 630 -6.79 7.97 2.94
CA SER A 630 -5.67 8.05 2.01
C SER A 630 -4.44 7.36 2.55
N THR A 631 -3.61 6.85 1.66
CA THR A 631 -2.29 6.31 1.94
C THR A 631 -1.32 6.87 0.91
N ILE A 632 -0.33 7.58 1.40
CA ILE A 632 0.83 7.96 0.59
C ILE A 632 1.94 6.98 0.91
N THR A 633 2.44 6.30 -0.12
CA THR A 633 3.61 5.44 -0.04
C THR A 633 4.79 6.23 -0.59
N ASN A 634 5.68 6.68 0.29
CA ASN A 634 6.94 7.31 -0.08
C ASN A 634 7.98 6.20 -0.26
N ASN A 635 8.38 5.96 -1.50
CA ASN A 635 9.48 5.04 -1.78
C ASN A 635 10.82 5.75 -1.60
N TYR A 636 11.88 4.98 -1.34
CA TYR A 636 13.25 5.50 -1.39
C TYR A 636 13.49 6.18 -2.76
N ASN A 637 14.16 7.32 -2.75
CA ASN A 637 14.17 8.26 -3.87
C ASN A 637 15.53 8.35 -4.57
#